data_AF-A0A3S9Z8Q0-F1
#
_entry.id   AF-A0A3S9Z8Q0-F1
#
_cell.length_a   1.000
_cell.length_b   1.000
_cell.length_c   1.000
_cell.angle_alpha   90.00
_cell.angle_beta   90.00
_cell.angle_gamma   90.00
#
_symmetry.space_group_name_H-M   'P 1'
#
loop_
_entity.id
_entity.type
_entity.pdbx_description
1 polymer ?
#
loop_
_entity_poly.entity_id
_entity_poly.type
_entity_poly.pdbx_seq_one_letter_code
_entity_poly.pdbx_strand_id
1 'polypeptide(L)'
;MGVVPQEFALGKQFGDALRVARLRAAATPAQERDVHRLSVAPRAGPAPQGARAAAPGAGGRSQERGVGLSVSCAPPSPVATVWTSVPRWEGSTDVRPRSLAPGVTAVVLAALLGAVPAGTARAADGTGGGPSGPLPLARLFDNRGIGDDAHPERADLDGSGGSLSAQDLTAAAWTPGRALTVQGARLTWPRTRPGRPDNVRAAGQSVRVGGRGDALAFLVTGTGGADVGGSGTVSYRDGTRSTYRLTAPDWRAGPAATKAVTLPHVNTPDGRLTTPARLYAVTAALRAGREVASVRLPRAAGLHVFALSVRASGRGWSGSWAAATSGHPALGPWSDRTLRLVVHTSVGGPRVRLRFDNTFASAPVRIAGATVAVQAAGAGTRRTPVALSFGRAPGVEIPAGAQAFSDPLAFAVPEDTNLLVSFHLPGTVPAAPVHRLAVQRSYLSEPGDHTADGSATAYTTVLTSWPLLTGVDVGGGPGAVVALGDSITDGTMSTTDANRRWPNVLAARLLGQRAVPRYGVLNEGISGNRVTAEVYAGDGISTDTSGVSALHRFDRDVLAQTSARTVIVFEGINDVRWQAGAGQVVAGLRELAERGHARGLRMLAATLLPCEGEARCTAAVDTERVAVNAWIRDAGVFDGVLDFDAAVRDPDHPARILPGYDSGDHLHPGDTGLAALADSVDLRLL
;
A
#
# COMPACT_ATOMS: atom_id res chain seq x y z
N MET A 1 -39.55 -47.15 -19.12
CA MET A 1 -39.39 -47.90 -20.39
C MET A 1 -38.99 -46.85 -21.42
N GLY A 2 -37.70 -46.63 -21.71
CA GLY A 2 -36.88 -47.39 -22.65
C GLY A 2 -37.16 -46.89 -24.07
N VAL A 3 -36.25 -46.53 -24.98
CA VAL A 3 -34.82 -46.81 -25.22
C VAL A 3 -34.38 -45.81 -26.34
N VAL A 4 -33.10 -45.40 -26.36
CA VAL A 4 -32.41 -44.73 -27.50
C VAL A 4 -31.73 -45.82 -28.36
N PRO A 5 -31.60 -45.72 -29.71
CA PRO A 5 -30.27 -45.47 -30.33
C PRO A 5 -30.34 -44.64 -31.66
N GLN A 6 -29.33 -43.82 -32.02
CA GLN A 6 -28.16 -44.11 -32.92
C GLN A 6 -28.57 -44.72 -34.30
N GLU A 7 -28.07 -44.35 -35.48
CA GLU A 7 -26.69 -44.01 -35.89
C GLU A 7 -26.58 -43.72 -37.43
N PHE A 8 -25.41 -43.18 -37.83
CA PHE A 8 -24.63 -43.43 -39.07
C PHE A 8 -24.65 -42.56 -40.37
N ALA A 9 -23.40 -42.23 -40.74
CA ALA A 9 -22.74 -42.13 -42.07
C ALA A 9 -22.66 -40.74 -42.75
N LEU A 10 -21.51 -40.06 -42.75
CA LEU A 10 -20.24 -40.26 -43.50
C LEU A 10 -20.26 -39.66 -44.93
N GLY A 11 -19.38 -38.67 -45.14
CA GLY A 11 -19.02 -38.14 -46.46
C GLY A 11 -17.90 -37.13 -46.35
N LYS A 12 -16.64 -37.60 -46.23
CA LYS A 12 -15.43 -36.79 -46.44
C LYS A 12 -15.23 -36.57 -47.94
N GLN A 13 -14.92 -35.34 -48.36
CA GLN A 13 -13.98 -35.13 -49.46
C GLN A 13 -13.13 -33.88 -49.19
N PHE A 14 -11.83 -34.10 -49.32
CA PHE A 14 -10.71 -33.19 -49.13
C PHE A 14 -10.57 -32.18 -50.28
N GLY A 15 -9.86 -31.07 -50.01
CA GLY A 15 -8.88 -30.56 -50.98
C GLY A 15 -8.92 -29.06 -51.24
N ASP A 16 -8.22 -28.31 -50.38
CA ASP A 16 -7.31 -27.19 -50.66
C ASP A 16 -7.40 -26.43 -52.00
N ALA A 17 -7.44 -25.09 -51.91
CA ALA A 17 -6.24 -24.28 -52.14
C ALA A 17 -6.52 -22.76 -52.02
N LEU A 18 -5.60 -22.09 -51.34
CA LEU A 18 -5.40 -20.64 -51.30
C LEU A 18 -5.38 -20.01 -52.70
N ARG A 19 -5.96 -18.82 -52.83
CA ARG A 19 -5.35 -17.75 -53.64
C ARG A 19 -5.65 -16.36 -53.11
N VAL A 20 -4.54 -15.63 -52.96
CA VAL A 20 -4.34 -14.22 -52.67
C VAL A 20 -5.13 -13.32 -53.62
N ALA A 21 -5.78 -12.28 -53.09
CA ALA A 21 -6.15 -11.10 -53.87
C ALA A 21 -5.81 -9.83 -53.07
N ARG A 22 -4.75 -9.15 -53.55
CA ARG A 22 -4.38 -7.77 -53.21
C ARG A 22 -5.44 -6.83 -53.78
N LEU A 23 -5.84 -5.82 -53.00
CA LEU A 23 -6.45 -4.60 -53.53
C LEU A 23 -5.57 -3.41 -53.16
N ARG A 24 -4.89 -2.88 -54.17
CA ARG A 24 -4.33 -1.53 -54.25
C ARG A 24 -5.18 -0.76 -55.27
N ALA A 25 -5.68 0.40 -54.89
CA ALA A 25 -6.00 1.53 -55.74
C ALA A 25 -6.20 2.74 -54.81
N ALA A 26 -5.81 3.97 -55.08
CA ALA A 26 -4.84 4.59 -55.98
C ALA A 26 -4.72 6.03 -55.43
N ALA A 27 -3.51 6.57 -55.35
CA ALA A 27 -3.24 7.95 -54.99
C ALA A 27 -2.79 8.72 -56.25
N THR A 28 -3.20 9.99 -56.39
CA THR A 28 -2.48 11.12 -57.03
C THR A 28 -3.39 12.37 -57.11
N PRO A 29 -2.89 13.63 -57.25
CA PRO A 29 -1.93 14.32 -56.36
C PRO A 29 -2.22 15.84 -56.16
N ALA A 30 -1.39 16.47 -55.31
CA ALA A 30 -0.94 17.88 -55.29
C ALA A 30 -1.90 19.01 -54.83
N GLN A 31 -1.55 19.66 -53.72
CA GLN A 31 -1.00 21.04 -53.79
C GLN A 31 -0.21 21.42 -52.52
N GLU A 32 0.79 22.24 -52.77
CA GLU A 32 1.95 22.60 -51.95
C GLU A 32 1.71 23.98 -51.28
N ARG A 33 2.46 24.29 -50.20
CA ARG A 33 2.70 25.61 -49.56
C ARG A 33 1.60 26.09 -48.58
N ASP A 34 1.86 26.74 -47.44
CA ASP A 34 3.02 27.47 -46.92
C ASP A 34 3.11 27.34 -45.39
N VAL A 35 4.35 27.38 -44.90
CA VAL A 35 4.71 27.43 -43.48
C VAL A 35 4.77 28.88 -43.05
N HIS A 36 3.96 29.29 -42.07
CA HIS A 36 4.20 30.54 -41.33
C HIS A 36 4.18 30.32 -39.82
N ARG A 37 5.38 30.46 -39.23
CA ARG A 37 5.62 30.83 -37.83
C ARG A 37 4.90 32.15 -37.52
N LEU A 38 4.20 32.21 -36.40
CA LEU A 38 3.82 33.47 -35.76
C LEU A 38 4.15 33.41 -34.26
N SER A 39 5.26 34.06 -33.92
CA SER A 39 5.60 34.51 -32.58
C SER A 39 4.70 35.69 -32.21
N VAL A 40 4.13 35.69 -31.00
CA VAL A 40 3.40 36.84 -30.45
C VAL A 40 4.07 37.28 -29.15
N ALA A 41 4.62 38.48 -29.17
CA ALA A 41 4.99 39.26 -27.98
C ALA A 41 3.87 40.26 -27.64
N PRO A 42 3.74 40.72 -26.38
CA PRO A 42 2.55 41.42 -25.90
C PRO A 42 2.59 42.92 -26.18
N ARG A 43 1.42 43.53 -26.41
CA ARG A 43 1.21 44.98 -26.36
C ARG A 43 0.04 45.32 -25.43
N ALA A 44 0.21 46.47 -24.77
CA ALA A 44 -0.58 46.96 -23.64
C ALA A 44 -1.78 47.85 -24.03
N GLY A 45 -2.78 47.84 -23.15
CA GLY A 45 -3.76 48.91 -22.86
C GLY A 45 -5.08 48.89 -23.66
N PRO A 46 -6.16 49.58 -23.21
CA PRO A 46 -6.41 50.25 -21.92
C PRO A 46 -7.72 49.81 -21.21
N ALA A 47 -7.91 50.26 -19.96
CA ALA A 47 -9.15 50.11 -19.18
C ALA A 47 -10.17 51.24 -19.45
N PRO A 48 -11.44 51.04 -19.08
CA PRO A 48 -12.25 52.13 -18.53
C PRO A 48 -12.96 51.79 -17.20
N GLN A 49 -13.32 52.88 -16.52
CA GLN A 49 -13.77 53.05 -15.13
C GLN A 49 -15.28 52.85 -14.92
N GLY A 50 -15.70 52.71 -13.65
CA GLY A 50 -17.04 53.17 -13.22
C GLY A 50 -17.58 52.76 -11.84
N ALA A 51 -17.43 53.68 -10.85
CA ALA A 51 -18.35 54.01 -9.73
C ALA A 51 -18.55 53.00 -8.55
N ARG A 52 -18.73 53.38 -7.26
CA ARG A 52 -18.81 54.64 -6.49
C ARG A 52 -18.87 54.34 -4.95
N ALA A 53 -18.52 55.34 -4.13
CA ALA A 53 -18.92 55.63 -2.73
C ALA A 53 -18.32 54.78 -1.57
N ALA A 54 -17.99 55.27 -0.36
CA ALA A 54 -17.94 56.59 0.28
C ALA A 54 -17.06 56.50 1.57
N ALA A 55 -16.45 57.62 1.98
CA ALA A 55 -15.79 57.86 3.29
C ALA A 55 -16.64 58.86 4.13
N PRO A 56 -16.38 59.21 5.43
CA PRO A 56 -15.10 59.70 6.02
C PRO A 56 -14.69 58.98 7.35
N GLY A 57 -13.45 58.96 7.85
CA GLY A 57 -12.56 60.03 8.38
C GLY A 57 -12.71 60.12 9.92
N ALA A 58 -11.72 60.19 10.82
CA ALA A 58 -10.30 60.58 10.89
C ALA A 58 -9.65 59.82 12.10
N GLY A 59 -8.35 59.77 12.40
CA GLY A 59 -7.10 60.35 11.90
C GLY A 59 -5.94 59.89 12.81
N GLY A 60 -4.69 60.03 12.37
CA GLY A 60 -3.52 59.74 13.21
C GLY A 60 -2.23 59.56 12.39
N ARG A 61 -1.32 60.53 12.51
CA ARG A 61 -0.01 60.59 11.81
C ARG A 61 0.99 59.58 12.37
N SER A 62 1.84 58.98 11.53
CA SER A 62 3.31 58.98 11.70
C SER A 62 4.01 58.29 10.51
N GLN A 63 5.25 58.76 10.27
CA GLN A 63 6.12 58.52 9.12
C GLN A 63 6.57 57.05 8.95
N GLU A 64 6.50 56.54 7.73
CA GLU A 64 7.20 55.32 7.31
C GLU A 64 8.64 55.64 6.85
N ARG A 65 9.60 54.92 7.43
CA ARG A 65 10.94 54.72 6.85
C ARG A 65 10.86 53.50 5.93
N GLY A 66 11.09 53.70 4.64
CA GLY A 66 11.38 52.61 3.71
C GLY A 66 12.83 52.16 3.84
N VAL A 67 13.05 50.87 4.07
CA VAL A 67 14.33 50.20 3.80
C VAL A 67 14.01 49.09 2.81
N GLY A 68 14.49 49.25 1.57
CA GLY A 68 14.53 48.17 0.59
C GLY A 68 15.66 47.20 0.93
N LEU A 69 15.36 45.90 0.94
CA LEU A 69 16.34 44.82 1.01
C LEU A 69 16.27 44.03 -0.29
N SER A 70 17.31 44.18 -1.10
CA SER A 70 17.66 43.29 -2.20
C SER A 70 18.37 42.06 -1.62
N VAL A 71 17.92 40.86 -2.00
CA VAL A 71 18.59 39.59 -1.66
C VAL A 71 19.37 39.13 -2.87
N SER A 72 20.70 39.15 -2.76
CA SER A 72 21.64 38.54 -3.71
C SER A 72 22.14 37.23 -3.10
N CYS A 73 22.03 36.12 -3.84
CA CYS A 73 22.51 34.80 -3.42
C CYS A 73 24.00 34.63 -3.79
N ALA A 74 24.84 34.34 -2.81
CA ALA A 74 26.22 33.87 -2.99
C ALA A 74 26.32 32.38 -2.60
N PRO A 75 27.19 31.58 -3.26
CA PRO A 75 27.31 30.14 -3.01
C PRO A 75 28.18 29.84 -1.77
N PRO A 76 27.94 28.74 -1.04
CA PRO A 76 28.78 28.35 0.09
C PRO A 76 30.04 27.55 -0.34
N SER A 77 31.17 27.91 0.26
CA SER A 77 32.46 27.20 0.22
C SER A 77 32.47 25.94 1.12
N PRO A 78 33.36 24.97 0.88
CA PRO A 78 33.25 23.62 1.43
C PRO A 78 33.86 23.49 2.84
N VAL A 79 33.25 22.64 3.67
CA VAL A 79 33.82 22.17 4.95
C VAL A 79 34.39 20.76 4.73
N ALA A 80 35.67 20.60 5.05
CA ALA A 80 36.42 19.36 4.97
C ALA A 80 35.93 18.33 6.00
N THR A 81 35.67 17.10 5.57
CA THR A 81 35.46 15.94 6.45
C THR A 81 36.67 15.02 6.34
N VAL A 82 37.31 14.78 7.49
CA VAL A 82 38.44 13.87 7.65
C VAL A 82 37.93 12.42 7.63
N TRP A 83 38.43 11.62 6.69
CA TRP A 83 38.19 10.19 6.61
C TRP A 83 39.27 9.43 7.39
N THR A 84 38.87 8.59 8.35
CA THR A 84 39.74 7.55 8.91
C THR A 84 39.55 6.26 8.12
N SER A 85 40.64 5.76 7.57
CA SER A 85 40.74 4.55 6.76
C SER A 85 40.81 3.30 7.64
N VAL A 86 40.09 2.24 7.25
CA VAL A 86 40.24 0.88 7.75
C VAL A 86 40.74 0.02 6.58
N PRO A 87 41.86 -0.72 6.68
CA PRO A 87 42.39 -1.46 5.52
C PRO A 87 41.70 -2.82 5.34
N ARG A 88 41.44 -3.16 4.07
CA ARG A 88 41.14 -4.51 3.60
C ARG A 88 42.40 -5.38 3.66
N TRP A 89 42.19 -6.67 3.93
CA TRP A 89 43.18 -7.73 3.77
C TRP A 89 42.61 -8.81 2.85
N GLU A 90 43.31 -9.08 1.75
CA GLU A 90 43.15 -10.26 0.89
C GLU A 90 44.53 -10.87 0.68
N GLY A 91 44.61 -12.20 0.69
CA GLY A 91 45.82 -12.94 0.30
C GLY A 91 45.91 -14.34 0.92
N SER A 92 45.48 -15.35 0.17
CA SER A 92 45.61 -16.77 0.46
C SER A 92 47.07 -17.25 0.40
N THR A 93 47.41 -18.35 1.10
CA THR A 93 48.14 -19.49 0.52
C THR A 93 48.07 -20.72 1.43
N ASP A 94 48.09 -21.87 0.77
CA ASP A 94 47.85 -23.23 1.24
C ASP A 94 49.05 -23.85 1.97
N VAL A 95 48.87 -25.11 2.44
CA VAL A 95 49.84 -26.16 2.84
C VAL A 95 49.68 -26.68 4.29
N ARG A 96 49.12 -27.89 4.41
CA ARG A 96 49.36 -28.87 5.51
C ARG A 96 50.56 -29.80 5.12
N PRO A 97 51.09 -30.77 5.92
CA PRO A 97 50.62 -31.34 7.20
C PRO A 97 51.73 -31.79 8.22
N ARG A 98 51.29 -32.51 9.28
CA ARG A 98 51.95 -33.58 10.08
C ARG A 98 52.63 -33.27 11.43
N SER A 99 51.94 -33.70 12.49
CA SER A 99 52.33 -34.60 13.60
C SER A 99 53.77 -34.66 14.11
N LEU A 100 53.96 -34.55 15.43
CA LEU A 100 54.55 -35.56 16.34
C LEU A 100 54.55 -35.06 17.81
N ALA A 101 54.09 -35.90 18.73
CA ALA A 101 54.38 -35.86 20.18
C ALA A 101 55.77 -36.54 20.41
N PRO A 102 56.43 -36.57 21.61
CA PRO A 102 55.84 -36.90 22.93
C PRO A 102 56.50 -36.22 24.16
N GLY A 103 55.96 -36.47 25.36
CA GLY A 103 56.58 -36.11 26.63
C GLY A 103 55.77 -36.57 27.85
N VAL A 104 56.16 -37.72 28.38
CA VAL A 104 55.51 -38.55 29.41
C VAL A 104 55.90 -38.12 30.83
N THR A 105 54.96 -38.09 31.77
CA THR A 105 55.19 -38.61 33.13
C THR A 105 53.89 -39.19 33.71
N ALA A 106 53.95 -40.45 34.15
CA ALA A 106 52.87 -41.22 34.75
C ALA A 106 53.13 -41.44 36.24
N VAL A 107 52.09 -41.43 37.09
CA VAL A 107 51.94 -42.31 38.29
C VAL A 107 50.44 -42.57 38.50
N VAL A 108 50.12 -43.77 38.96
CA VAL A 108 48.83 -44.49 38.93
C VAL A 108 48.45 -44.98 40.35
N LEU A 109 47.13 -45.23 40.57
CA LEU A 109 46.44 -46.06 41.62
C LEU A 109 46.39 -45.50 43.08
N ALA A 110 45.32 -45.63 43.89
CA ALA A 110 44.03 -46.32 43.81
C ALA A 110 43.00 -45.80 44.87
N ALA A 111 41.72 -45.92 44.51
CA ALA A 111 40.48 -46.20 45.27
C ALA A 111 40.27 -45.79 46.76
N LEU A 112 39.08 -45.22 47.04
CA LEU A 112 38.12 -45.71 48.06
C LEU A 112 36.72 -45.08 47.88
N LEU A 113 35.70 -45.94 47.97
CA LEU A 113 34.26 -45.65 47.87
C LEU A 113 33.72 -44.98 49.16
N GLY A 114 32.77 -44.06 48.99
CA GLY A 114 31.93 -43.55 50.07
C GLY A 114 30.67 -42.88 49.53
N ALA A 115 29.56 -43.62 49.53
CA ALA A 115 28.24 -43.12 49.15
C ALA A 115 27.67 -42.24 50.27
N VAL A 116 27.16 -41.05 49.92
CA VAL A 116 26.40 -40.17 50.83
C VAL A 116 25.00 -39.99 50.24
N PRO A 117 23.90 -40.25 50.97
CA PRO A 117 22.56 -40.04 50.46
C PRO A 117 22.24 -38.54 50.49
N ALA A 118 22.00 -37.94 49.33
CA ALA A 118 21.38 -36.62 49.25
C ALA A 118 19.89 -36.77 49.57
N GLY A 119 19.52 -36.40 50.80
CA GLY A 119 18.13 -36.29 51.22
C GLY A 119 17.37 -35.31 50.32
N THR A 120 16.22 -35.76 49.84
CA THR A 120 15.26 -34.94 49.10
C THR A 120 14.68 -33.87 50.01
N ALA A 121 15.21 -32.64 49.92
CA ALA A 121 14.50 -31.47 50.41
C ALA A 121 13.33 -31.19 49.46
N ARG A 122 12.14 -31.68 49.82
CA ARG A 122 10.87 -31.17 49.30
C ARG A 122 10.72 -29.74 49.82
N ALA A 123 11.13 -28.76 49.00
CA ALA A 123 10.66 -27.40 49.20
C ALA A 123 9.14 -27.42 49.01
N ALA A 124 8.43 -26.89 50.00
CA ALA A 124 6.99 -26.75 49.96
C ALA A 124 6.60 -25.93 48.72
N ASP A 125 5.85 -26.56 47.81
CA ASP A 125 5.13 -25.86 46.77
C ASP A 125 4.17 -24.88 47.44
N GLY A 126 4.53 -23.60 47.38
CA GLY A 126 3.59 -22.52 47.59
C GLY A 126 2.49 -22.63 46.52
N THR A 127 1.35 -23.15 46.93
CA THR A 127 0.12 -23.14 46.15
C THR A 127 -0.27 -21.69 45.83
N GLY A 128 -0.18 -21.31 44.55
CA GLY A 128 -0.51 -19.95 44.10
C GLY A 128 -0.54 -19.73 42.60
N GLY A 129 -1.13 -20.66 41.83
CA GLY A 129 -1.53 -20.44 40.43
C GLY A 129 -1.01 -21.51 39.46
N GLY A 130 -1.83 -22.52 39.16
CA GLY A 130 -1.60 -23.37 37.98
C GLY A 130 -1.49 -22.49 36.71
N PRO A 131 -0.96 -23.01 35.59
CA PRO A 131 -0.84 -22.19 34.38
C PRO A 131 -2.25 -21.80 33.93
N SER A 132 -2.66 -20.58 34.30
CA SER A 132 -3.90 -20.01 33.82
C SER A 132 -3.81 -20.05 32.30
N GLY A 133 -4.70 -20.82 31.66
CA GLY A 133 -4.70 -20.95 30.21
C GLY A 133 -4.77 -19.57 29.54
N PRO A 134 -4.52 -19.48 28.21
CA PRO A 134 -4.47 -18.20 27.51
C PRO A 134 -5.67 -17.30 27.86
N LEU A 135 -5.39 -16.04 28.22
CA LEU A 135 -6.38 -15.06 28.67
C LEU A 135 -6.70 -14.06 27.55
N PRO A 136 -7.92 -13.48 27.51
CA PRO A 136 -8.19 -12.35 26.62
C PRO A 136 -7.19 -11.22 26.87
N LEU A 137 -6.74 -10.52 25.81
CA LEU A 137 -5.69 -9.48 25.91
C LEU A 137 -5.99 -8.45 27.02
N ALA A 138 -7.24 -8.00 27.13
CA ALA A 138 -7.65 -7.00 28.11
C ALA A 138 -7.51 -7.44 29.58
N ARG A 139 -7.43 -8.75 29.86
CA ARG A 139 -7.13 -9.28 31.20
C ARG A 139 -5.64 -9.32 31.51
N LEU A 140 -4.81 -9.07 30.50
CA LEU A 140 -3.35 -9.06 30.59
C LEU A 140 -2.76 -7.64 30.58
N PHE A 141 -3.59 -6.61 30.46
CA PHE A 141 -3.12 -5.22 30.50
C PHE A 141 -2.43 -4.93 31.83
N ASP A 142 -1.18 -4.49 31.74
CA ASP A 142 -0.27 -4.30 32.86
C ASP A 142 0.37 -2.90 32.87
N ASN A 143 0.09 -2.09 31.86
CA ASN A 143 0.67 -0.76 31.70
C ASN A 143 -0.38 0.30 31.37
N ARG A 144 -0.19 1.50 31.92
CA ARG A 144 -1.05 2.68 31.73
C ARG A 144 -0.46 3.53 30.60
N GLY A 145 -0.69 3.17 29.35
CA GLY A 145 -0.11 3.85 28.19
C GLY A 145 -0.83 5.13 27.77
N ILE A 146 -2.09 5.32 28.20
CA ILE A 146 -2.95 6.42 27.75
C ILE A 146 -3.29 7.32 28.94
N GLY A 147 -2.94 8.60 28.84
CA GLY A 147 -3.17 9.64 29.85
C GLY A 147 -4.26 10.62 29.47
N ASP A 148 -4.91 11.20 30.48
CA ASP A 148 -5.74 12.39 30.31
C ASP A 148 -4.81 13.60 30.30
N ASP A 149 -4.93 14.48 29.32
CA ASP A 149 -4.08 15.68 29.23
C ASP A 149 -4.17 16.61 30.46
N ALA A 150 -5.27 16.58 31.21
CA ALA A 150 -5.43 17.35 32.44
C ALA A 150 -4.72 16.70 33.65
N HIS A 151 -4.40 15.41 33.54
CA HIS A 151 -3.77 14.60 34.58
C HIS A 151 -2.71 13.67 33.97
N PRO A 152 -1.68 14.21 33.30
CA PRO A 152 -0.69 13.42 32.56
C PRO A 152 0.12 12.49 33.47
N GLU A 153 0.25 12.82 34.76
CA GLU A 153 0.98 12.03 35.77
C GLU A 153 0.36 10.64 36.05
N ARG A 154 -0.86 10.39 35.59
CA ARG A 154 -1.58 9.13 35.82
C ARG A 154 -1.24 8.02 34.83
N ALA A 155 -0.49 8.33 33.78
CA ALA A 155 -0.08 7.39 32.75
C ALA A 155 1.42 7.45 32.52
N ASP A 156 1.98 6.32 32.08
CA ASP A 156 3.39 6.15 31.80
C ASP A 156 3.54 4.98 30.81
N LEU A 157 3.68 5.32 29.54
CA LEU A 157 3.93 4.38 28.45
C LEU A 157 5.40 3.98 28.43
N ASP A 158 6.32 4.95 28.50
CA ASP A 158 7.74 4.73 28.22
C ASP A 158 8.61 4.49 29.47
N GLY A 159 8.03 4.53 30.67
CA GLY A 159 8.73 4.40 31.95
C GLY A 159 9.36 5.71 32.45
N SER A 160 9.20 6.81 31.70
CA SER A 160 9.70 8.15 32.03
C SER A 160 8.56 9.15 32.25
N GLY A 161 7.32 8.67 32.36
CA GLY A 161 6.11 9.48 32.48
C GLY A 161 5.51 9.93 31.14
N GLY A 162 6.08 9.53 30.00
CA GLY A 162 5.54 9.84 28.67
C GLY A 162 4.32 8.96 28.35
N SER A 163 3.21 9.52 27.87
CA SER A 163 2.01 8.75 27.50
C SER A 163 1.27 9.29 26.27
N LEU A 164 0.41 8.45 25.67
CA LEU A 164 -0.49 8.85 24.59
C LEU A 164 -1.62 9.74 25.13
N SER A 165 -1.98 10.78 24.39
CA SER A 165 -3.12 11.65 24.75
C SER A 165 -4.46 11.00 24.43
N ALA A 166 -5.34 10.88 25.45
CA ALA A 166 -6.71 10.40 25.27
C ALA A 166 -7.56 11.37 24.43
N GLN A 167 -7.30 12.66 24.52
CA GLN A 167 -7.98 13.71 23.77
C GLN A 167 -7.58 13.66 22.29
N ASP A 168 -6.30 13.52 21.97
CA ASP A 168 -5.83 13.36 20.58
C ASP A 168 -6.39 12.07 19.96
N LEU A 169 -6.42 10.96 20.71
CA LEU A 169 -7.06 9.71 20.27
C LEU A 169 -8.56 9.92 20.00
N THR A 170 -9.25 10.65 20.87
CA THR A 170 -10.67 10.96 20.68
C THR A 170 -10.89 11.84 19.45
N ALA A 171 -10.03 12.83 19.21
CA ALA A 171 -10.07 13.69 18.02
C ALA A 171 -9.80 12.89 16.72
N ALA A 172 -8.95 11.87 16.78
CA ALA A 172 -8.73 10.90 15.71
C ALA A 172 -9.89 9.89 15.53
N ALA A 173 -10.89 9.94 16.42
CA ALA A 173 -12.01 9.01 16.54
C ALA A 173 -11.63 7.58 17.00
N TRP A 174 -10.49 7.42 17.67
CA TRP A 174 -10.01 6.20 18.31
C TRP A 174 -10.51 6.13 19.76
N THR A 175 -11.81 5.90 19.94
CA THR A 175 -12.48 5.92 21.25
C THR A 175 -12.50 4.55 21.95
N PRO A 176 -12.58 4.51 23.30
CA PRO A 176 -12.50 3.26 24.06
C PRO A 176 -13.49 2.17 23.60
N GLY A 177 -12.97 1.00 23.23
CA GLY A 177 -13.78 -0.13 22.77
C GLY A 177 -14.30 -0.02 21.34
N ARG A 178 -13.93 1.01 20.57
CA ARG A 178 -14.27 1.12 19.14
C ARG A 178 -13.57 0.02 18.35
N ALA A 179 -14.30 -0.55 17.38
CA ALA A 179 -13.70 -1.43 16.39
C ALA A 179 -13.06 -0.57 15.28
N LEU A 180 -11.79 -0.83 15.00
CA LEU A 180 -11.00 -0.17 13.97
C LEU A 180 -10.65 -1.20 12.90
N THR A 181 -10.81 -0.86 11.63
CA THR A 181 -10.24 -1.66 10.55
C THR A 181 -8.97 -0.97 10.07
N VAL A 182 -7.84 -1.64 10.15
CA VAL A 182 -6.54 -1.12 9.69
C VAL A 182 -5.87 -2.22 8.89
N GLN A 183 -5.48 -1.95 7.64
CA GLN A 183 -4.87 -2.93 6.73
C GLN A 183 -5.65 -4.26 6.64
N GLY A 184 -6.98 -4.15 6.53
CA GLY A 184 -7.93 -5.27 6.46
C GLY A 184 -8.18 -6.01 7.78
N ALA A 185 -7.44 -5.69 8.85
CA ALA A 185 -7.61 -6.31 10.16
C ALA A 185 -8.58 -5.52 11.04
N ARG A 186 -9.60 -6.21 11.56
CA ARG A 186 -10.53 -5.63 12.54
C ARG A 186 -9.94 -5.77 13.95
N LEU A 187 -9.50 -4.66 14.51
CA LEU A 187 -8.89 -4.53 15.83
C LEU A 187 -9.87 -3.81 16.76
N THR A 188 -9.85 -4.13 18.06
CA THR A 188 -10.69 -3.43 19.04
C THR A 188 -9.78 -2.58 19.92
N TRP A 189 -9.98 -1.26 19.88
CA TRP A 189 -9.25 -0.33 20.73
C TRP A 189 -9.54 -0.63 22.21
N PRO A 190 -8.56 -0.54 23.14
CA PRO A 190 -8.78 -0.81 24.56
C PRO A 190 -10.01 -0.10 25.13
N ARG A 191 -10.87 -0.84 25.84
CA ARG A 191 -12.06 -0.29 26.51
C ARG A 191 -11.73 0.10 27.95
N THR A 192 -10.81 1.03 28.10
CA THR A 192 -10.25 1.47 29.38
C THR A 192 -10.37 2.99 29.49
N ARG A 193 -10.47 3.48 30.72
CA ARG A 193 -10.41 4.93 30.99
C ARG A 193 -8.93 5.36 31.01
N PRO A 194 -8.61 6.61 30.66
CA PRO A 194 -7.25 7.13 30.78
C PRO A 194 -6.69 6.94 32.20
N GLY A 195 -5.40 6.61 32.31
CA GLY A 195 -4.72 6.29 33.57
C GLY A 195 -5.07 4.91 34.16
N ARG A 196 -5.76 4.03 33.42
CA ARG A 196 -5.94 2.61 33.77
C ARG A 196 -5.11 1.74 32.82
N PRO A 197 -4.73 0.51 33.21
CA PRO A 197 -4.00 -0.37 32.32
C PRO A 197 -4.75 -0.59 31.01
N ASP A 198 -4.10 -0.30 29.89
CA ASP A 198 -4.70 -0.25 28.54
C ASP A 198 -3.88 -0.98 27.47
N ASN A 199 -2.66 -1.38 27.81
CA ASN A 199 -1.78 -2.13 26.93
C ASN A 199 -1.02 -3.22 27.71
N VAL A 200 -0.47 -4.18 26.99
CA VAL A 200 0.46 -5.19 27.52
C VAL A 200 1.88 -4.80 27.16
N ARG A 201 2.81 -4.81 28.12
CA ARG A 201 4.26 -4.82 27.84
C ARG A 201 4.70 -6.24 27.53
N ALA A 202 5.20 -6.51 26.33
CA ALA A 202 5.43 -7.87 25.87
C ALA A 202 6.52 -8.60 26.68
N ALA A 203 6.10 -9.55 27.53
CA ALA A 203 6.93 -10.33 28.45
C ALA A 203 6.73 -11.85 28.30
N GLY A 204 6.15 -12.31 27.18
CA GLY A 204 5.87 -13.72 26.94
C GLY A 204 4.49 -14.20 27.41
N GLN A 205 3.55 -13.30 27.63
CA GLN A 205 2.17 -13.60 28.02
C GLN A 205 1.48 -14.45 26.93
N SER A 206 0.57 -15.31 27.36
CA SER A 206 -0.26 -16.13 26.46
C SER A 206 -1.65 -15.51 26.29
N VAL A 207 -1.91 -14.98 25.11
CA VAL A 207 -3.15 -14.30 24.75
C VAL A 207 -4.09 -15.26 24.02
N ARG A 208 -5.35 -15.30 24.45
CA ARG A 208 -6.43 -15.99 23.74
C ARG A 208 -6.86 -15.17 22.54
N VAL A 209 -6.76 -15.76 21.36
CA VAL A 209 -7.28 -15.20 20.11
C VAL A 209 -7.71 -16.35 19.21
N GLY A 210 -8.92 -16.23 18.65
CA GLY A 210 -9.52 -17.25 17.80
C GLY A 210 -9.76 -16.73 16.40
N GLY A 211 -9.71 -17.63 15.42
CA GLY A 211 -10.09 -17.33 14.05
C GLY A 211 -9.25 -18.06 13.01
N ARG A 212 -9.71 -18.01 11.76
CA ARG A 212 -8.98 -18.46 10.57
C ARG A 212 -8.72 -17.27 9.67
N GLY A 213 -7.49 -17.15 9.19
CA GLY A 213 -7.02 -15.96 8.52
C GLY A 213 -5.74 -16.20 7.75
N ASP A 214 -5.24 -15.13 7.14
CA ASP A 214 -3.95 -15.10 6.45
C ASP A 214 -2.83 -14.50 7.33
N ALA A 215 -3.20 -13.64 8.28
CA ALA A 215 -2.25 -12.97 9.15
C ALA A 215 -2.81 -12.75 10.57
N LEU A 216 -1.88 -12.62 11.52
CA LEU A 216 -2.10 -12.11 12.86
C LEU A 216 -1.72 -10.64 12.85
N ALA A 217 -2.68 -9.76 13.12
CA ALA A 217 -2.47 -8.32 13.16
C ALA A 217 -2.36 -7.83 14.59
N PHE A 218 -1.42 -6.91 14.82
CA PHE A 218 -1.18 -6.28 16.09
C PHE A 218 -1.24 -4.76 15.95
N LEU A 219 -1.87 -4.10 16.91
CA LEU A 219 -1.77 -2.66 17.11
C LEU A 219 -0.76 -2.39 18.21
N VAL A 220 0.36 -1.79 17.84
CA VAL A 220 1.57 -1.75 18.67
C VAL A 220 2.27 -0.42 18.61
N THR A 221 3.13 -0.20 19.59
CA THR A 221 4.26 0.71 19.43
C THR A 221 5.47 0.24 20.22
N GLY A 222 6.65 0.69 19.80
CA GLY A 222 7.88 0.60 20.56
C GLY A 222 8.12 1.84 21.42
N THR A 223 8.82 1.65 22.53
CA THR A 223 9.44 2.70 23.34
C THR A 223 10.92 2.37 23.55
N GLY A 224 11.74 3.40 23.73
CA GLY A 224 13.20 3.25 23.93
C GLY A 224 14.07 3.87 22.83
N GLY A 225 13.47 4.58 21.86
CA GLY A 225 14.21 5.34 20.85
C GLY A 225 14.65 4.54 19.62
N ALA A 226 14.28 3.26 19.53
CA ALA A 226 14.55 2.38 18.41
C ALA A 226 13.44 1.34 18.24
N ASP A 227 13.43 0.64 17.11
CA ASP A 227 12.53 -0.49 16.87
C ASP A 227 12.74 -1.59 17.93
N VAL A 228 11.64 -2.09 18.48
CA VAL A 228 11.64 -3.15 19.50
C VAL A 228 10.87 -4.36 19.01
N GLY A 229 11.35 -5.56 19.31
CA GLY A 229 10.69 -6.75 18.83
C GLY A 229 11.30 -8.05 19.31
N GLY A 230 10.67 -9.15 18.90
CA GLY A 230 11.14 -10.48 19.23
C GLY A 230 10.27 -11.56 18.59
N SER A 231 10.58 -12.81 18.94
CA SER A 231 9.87 -13.98 18.45
C SER A 231 8.73 -14.37 19.40
N GLY A 232 7.54 -14.58 18.83
CA GLY A 232 6.38 -15.15 19.51
C GLY A 232 5.99 -16.51 18.93
N THR A 233 4.93 -17.12 19.48
CA THR A 233 4.43 -18.42 19.00
C THR A 233 2.91 -18.39 18.81
N VAL A 234 2.44 -18.82 17.66
CA VAL A 234 1.03 -19.11 17.41
C VAL A 234 0.76 -20.57 17.73
N SER A 235 -0.28 -20.84 18.52
CA SER A 235 -0.80 -22.19 18.75
C SER A 235 -2.14 -22.34 18.05
N TYR A 236 -2.29 -23.44 17.30
CA TYR A 236 -3.49 -23.74 16.52
C TYR A 236 -4.37 -24.76 17.24
N ARG A 237 -5.66 -24.79 16.88
CA ARG A 237 -6.67 -25.69 17.48
C ARG A 237 -6.38 -27.17 17.23
N ASP A 238 -5.61 -27.50 16.20
CA ASP A 238 -5.18 -28.87 15.88
C ASP A 238 -3.93 -29.32 16.66
N GLY A 239 -3.46 -28.52 17.63
CA GLY A 239 -2.29 -28.81 18.45
C GLY A 239 -0.96 -28.39 17.83
N THR A 240 -0.92 -28.01 16.54
CA THR A 240 0.30 -27.53 15.90
C THR A 240 0.68 -26.11 16.36
N ARG A 241 1.94 -25.73 16.12
CA ARG A 241 2.48 -24.40 16.45
C ARG A 241 3.33 -23.83 15.34
N SER A 242 3.41 -22.51 15.25
CA SER A 242 4.37 -21.78 14.39
C SER A 242 4.99 -20.61 15.14
N THR A 243 6.24 -20.29 14.82
CA THR A 243 6.92 -19.09 15.30
C THR A 243 6.57 -17.91 14.40
N TYR A 244 6.54 -16.71 14.96
CA TYR A 244 6.46 -15.46 14.21
C TYR A 244 7.39 -14.41 14.82
N ARG A 245 7.79 -13.41 14.04
CA ARG A 245 8.49 -12.23 14.53
C ARG A 245 7.52 -11.05 14.58
N LEU A 246 7.62 -10.25 15.64
CA LEU A 246 6.92 -8.98 15.78
C LEU A 246 7.94 -7.90 16.12
N THR A 247 7.98 -6.87 15.30
CA THR A 247 8.80 -5.67 15.51
C THR A 247 7.88 -4.47 15.41
N ALA A 248 7.92 -3.60 16.41
CA ALA A 248 7.20 -2.34 16.43
C ALA A 248 8.20 -1.19 16.34
N PRO A 249 7.99 -0.23 15.44
CA PRO A 249 8.79 0.98 15.45
C PRO A 249 8.57 1.83 16.69
N ASP A 250 9.54 2.67 17.04
CA ASP A 250 9.41 3.59 18.16
C ASP A 250 8.26 4.59 17.92
N TRP A 251 7.50 4.88 18.96
CA TRP A 251 6.34 5.76 18.91
C TRP A 251 6.68 7.21 18.52
N ARG A 252 7.88 7.71 18.84
CA ARG A 252 8.31 9.10 18.56
C ARG A 252 9.26 9.18 17.37
N ALA A 253 10.19 8.24 17.25
CA ALA A 253 11.23 8.24 16.23
C ALA A 253 10.93 7.35 15.01
N GLY A 254 9.95 6.45 15.12
CA GLY A 254 9.61 5.54 14.03
C GLY A 254 9.00 6.24 12.80
N PRO A 255 9.01 5.54 11.65
CA PRO A 255 8.67 6.13 10.37
C PRO A 255 7.19 6.51 10.28
N ALA A 256 6.93 7.71 9.78
CA ALA A 256 5.57 8.15 9.47
C ALA A 256 4.92 7.31 8.35
N ALA A 257 5.73 6.73 7.45
CA ALA A 257 5.26 6.01 6.26
C ALA A 257 4.42 4.76 6.55
N THR A 258 4.64 4.10 7.70
CA THR A 258 3.99 2.82 8.05
C THR A 258 3.03 2.94 9.24
N LYS A 259 2.80 4.16 9.74
CA LYS A 259 1.92 4.39 10.87
C LYS A 259 0.47 3.96 10.56
N ALA A 260 -0.23 3.56 11.61
CA ALA A 260 -1.70 3.48 11.60
C ALA A 260 -2.31 4.84 11.92
N VAL A 261 -1.78 5.57 12.91
CA VAL A 261 -2.24 6.92 13.28
C VAL A 261 -1.08 7.72 13.89
N THR A 262 -1.06 9.04 13.64
CA THR A 262 -0.20 10.00 14.36
C THR A 262 -1.10 10.82 15.29
N LEU A 263 -0.67 10.97 16.53
CA LEU A 263 -1.21 11.91 17.50
C LEU A 263 -0.32 13.16 17.54
N PRO A 264 -0.90 14.36 17.59
CA PRO A 264 -0.12 15.61 17.59
C PRO A 264 0.84 15.77 18.77
N HIS A 265 0.52 15.24 19.95
CA HIS A 265 1.33 15.47 21.16
C HIS A 265 1.55 14.19 21.99
N VAL A 266 2.54 14.29 22.87
CA VAL A 266 2.81 13.35 23.97
C VAL A 266 2.52 14.05 25.29
N ASN A 267 1.87 13.35 26.22
CA ASN A 267 1.74 13.80 27.61
C ASN A 267 3.01 13.43 28.38
N THR A 268 3.54 14.36 29.18
CA THR A 268 4.66 14.15 30.10
C THR A 268 4.31 14.71 31.50
N PRO A 269 5.07 14.39 32.56
CA PRO A 269 4.83 14.95 33.89
C PRO A 269 4.92 16.49 33.93
N ASP A 270 5.71 17.08 33.03
CA ASP A 270 5.91 18.53 32.91
C ASP A 270 4.88 19.21 31.99
N GLY A 271 3.95 18.45 31.41
CA GLY A 271 2.91 18.94 30.51
C GLY A 271 2.94 18.29 29.13
N ARG A 272 2.44 19.00 28.10
CA ARG A 272 2.38 18.46 26.74
C ARG A 272 3.66 18.75 25.97
N LEU A 273 4.21 17.73 25.33
CA LEU A 273 5.29 17.85 24.36
C LEU A 273 4.70 17.79 22.94
N THR A 274 5.00 18.76 22.09
CA THR A 274 4.58 18.86 20.67
C THR A 274 5.27 17.89 19.73
N THR A 275 5.82 16.80 20.28
CA THR A 275 6.39 15.71 19.52
C THR A 275 5.28 14.74 19.14
N PRO A 276 5.15 14.36 17.85
CA PRO A 276 4.13 13.41 17.44
C PRO A 276 4.35 12.02 18.05
N ALA A 277 3.25 11.37 18.43
CA ALA A 277 3.23 9.97 18.85
C ALA A 277 2.55 9.10 17.79
N ARG A 278 3.09 7.91 17.52
CA ARG A 278 2.59 7.02 16.47
C ARG A 278 2.20 5.67 17.02
N LEU A 279 1.16 5.10 16.45
CA LEU A 279 0.78 3.70 16.61
C LEU A 279 0.91 3.00 15.26
N TYR A 280 1.26 1.73 15.28
CA TYR A 280 1.52 0.93 14.08
C TYR A 280 0.63 -0.30 14.04
N ALA A 281 0.15 -0.62 12.84
CA ALA A 281 -0.44 -1.93 12.56
C ALA A 281 0.64 -2.81 11.93
N VAL A 282 1.01 -3.89 12.63
CA VAL A 282 2.05 -4.83 12.18
C VAL A 282 1.42 -6.20 12.05
N THR A 283 1.72 -6.89 10.95
CA THR A 283 1.14 -8.21 10.67
C THR A 283 2.19 -9.31 10.57
N ALA A 284 1.84 -10.49 11.09
CA ALA A 284 2.65 -11.70 11.03
C ALA A 284 1.90 -12.80 10.27
N ALA A 285 2.60 -13.59 9.47
CA ALA A 285 1.99 -14.66 8.69
C ALA A 285 1.35 -15.74 9.58
N LEU A 286 0.20 -16.26 9.16
CA LEU A 286 -0.42 -17.45 9.75
C LEU A 286 -0.29 -18.65 8.81
N ARG A 287 -0.28 -19.86 9.38
CA ARG A 287 -0.36 -21.08 8.56
C ARG A 287 -1.70 -21.16 7.87
N ALA A 288 -1.68 -21.26 6.54
CA ALA A 288 -2.86 -21.29 5.70
C ALA A 288 -3.87 -22.37 6.17
N GLY A 289 -5.13 -21.97 6.27
CA GLY A 289 -6.25 -22.85 6.62
C GLY A 289 -6.31 -23.29 8.08
N ARG A 290 -5.31 -22.97 8.92
CA ARG A 290 -5.30 -23.34 10.33
C ARG A 290 -6.09 -22.35 11.18
N GLU A 291 -6.66 -22.85 12.27
CA GLU A 291 -7.43 -22.03 13.22
C GLU A 291 -6.58 -21.70 14.43
N VAL A 292 -6.39 -20.41 14.68
CA VAL A 292 -5.63 -19.92 15.82
C VAL A 292 -6.42 -20.21 17.10
N ALA A 293 -5.73 -20.69 18.13
CA ALA A 293 -6.28 -20.90 19.47
C ALA A 293 -5.74 -19.86 20.47
N SER A 294 -4.45 -19.57 20.37
CA SER A 294 -3.77 -18.60 21.22
C SER A 294 -2.44 -18.15 20.61
N VAL A 295 -1.94 -17.02 21.12
CA VAL A 295 -0.68 -16.42 20.73
C VAL A 295 0.14 -16.17 21.98
N ARG A 296 1.39 -16.62 21.98
CA ARG A 296 2.38 -16.22 22.98
C ARG A 296 3.15 -15.02 22.43
N LEU A 297 3.04 -13.88 23.12
CA LEU A 297 3.75 -12.66 22.76
C LEU A 297 5.27 -12.86 22.86
N PRO A 298 6.08 -12.05 22.14
CA PRO A 298 7.52 -12.02 22.36
C PRO A 298 7.87 -11.50 23.77
N ARG A 299 9.12 -11.72 24.16
CA ARG A 299 9.75 -11.03 25.31
C ARG A 299 10.57 -9.88 24.76
N ALA A 300 10.05 -8.67 24.84
CA ALA A 300 10.71 -7.46 24.35
C ALA A 300 10.32 -6.29 25.26
N ALA A 301 11.26 -5.86 26.11
CA ALA A 301 11.08 -4.66 26.90
C ALA A 301 10.86 -3.46 25.96
N GLY A 302 9.84 -2.66 26.22
CA GLY A 302 9.46 -1.52 25.37
C GLY A 302 8.48 -1.83 24.25
N LEU A 303 8.09 -3.10 24.03
CA LEU A 303 7.03 -3.44 23.07
C LEU A 303 5.65 -3.38 23.75
N HIS A 304 4.80 -2.47 23.29
CA HIS A 304 3.44 -2.28 23.80
C HIS A 304 2.41 -2.84 22.82
N VAL A 305 1.53 -3.72 23.29
CA VAL A 305 0.44 -4.32 22.50
C VAL A 305 -0.91 -3.82 23.02
N PHE A 306 -1.62 -3.05 22.21
CA PHE A 306 -2.93 -2.47 22.53
C PHE A 306 -4.08 -3.34 22.04
N ALA A 307 -3.93 -3.95 20.86
CA ALA A 307 -4.92 -4.84 20.29
C ALA A 307 -4.24 -5.93 19.46
N LEU A 308 -4.91 -7.07 19.32
CA LEU A 308 -4.52 -8.10 18.36
C LEU A 308 -5.75 -8.84 17.84
N SER A 309 -5.69 -9.27 16.58
CA SER A 309 -6.75 -10.07 15.96
C SER A 309 -6.21 -10.90 14.79
N VAL A 310 -6.97 -11.92 14.39
CA VAL A 310 -6.72 -12.65 13.14
C VAL A 310 -7.35 -11.86 12.00
N ARG A 311 -6.56 -11.50 10.99
CA ARG A 311 -7.04 -10.87 9.76
C ARG A 311 -7.71 -11.94 8.89
N ALA A 312 -8.92 -11.65 8.42
CA ALA A 312 -9.67 -12.58 7.59
C ALA A 312 -9.05 -12.69 6.19
N SER A 313 -8.95 -13.92 5.66
CA SER A 313 -8.32 -14.21 4.36
C SER A 313 -9.15 -13.80 3.12
N GLY A 314 -10.23 -13.04 3.28
CA GLY A 314 -11.10 -12.63 2.16
C GLY A 314 -11.84 -13.78 1.46
N ARG A 315 -11.86 -14.99 2.03
CA ARG A 315 -12.50 -16.17 1.41
C ARG A 315 -13.92 -15.88 0.90
N GLY A 316 -14.21 -16.32 -0.32
CA GLY A 316 -15.50 -16.07 -0.97
C GLY A 316 -15.63 -14.68 -1.60
N TRP A 317 -14.52 -13.95 -1.73
CA TRP A 317 -14.39 -12.70 -2.45
C TRP A 317 -13.15 -12.72 -3.34
N SER A 318 -13.21 -12.00 -4.45
CA SER A 318 -12.06 -11.64 -5.29
C SER A 318 -12.01 -10.12 -5.41
N GLY A 319 -10.84 -9.52 -5.27
CA GLY A 319 -10.66 -8.12 -5.64
C GLY A 319 -10.85 -7.97 -7.16
N SER A 320 -11.68 -7.01 -7.58
CA SER A 320 -11.96 -6.73 -8.99
C SER A 320 -11.32 -5.42 -9.46
N TRP A 321 -11.16 -4.47 -8.55
CA TRP A 321 -10.48 -3.21 -8.78
C TRP A 321 -9.87 -2.74 -7.46
N ALA A 322 -8.69 -2.10 -7.53
CA ALA A 322 -8.09 -1.39 -6.42
C ALA A 322 -7.21 -0.24 -6.95
N ALA A 323 -6.92 0.70 -6.07
CA ALA A 323 -5.98 1.78 -6.29
C ALA A 323 -5.29 2.16 -4.98
N ALA A 324 -3.96 2.30 -5.02
CA ALA A 324 -3.15 2.67 -3.88
C ALA A 324 -3.34 4.15 -3.52
N THR A 325 -3.46 4.46 -2.22
CA THR A 325 -3.40 5.87 -1.77
C THR A 325 -1.98 6.40 -1.94
N SER A 326 -1.83 7.45 -2.75
CA SER A 326 -0.54 8.03 -3.13
C SER A 326 -0.15 9.25 -2.29
N GLY A 327 -1.10 9.86 -1.59
CA GLY A 327 -0.82 10.89 -0.58
C GLY A 327 -2.08 11.55 -0.03
N HIS A 328 -1.90 12.63 0.73
CA HIS A 328 -2.97 13.40 1.37
C HIS A 328 -2.88 14.89 1.01
N PRO A 329 -3.22 15.29 -0.23
CA PRO A 329 -3.12 16.68 -0.64
C PRO A 329 -4.26 17.53 -0.06
N ALA A 330 -4.03 18.85 -0.01
CA ALA A 330 -5.10 19.80 0.15
C ALA A 330 -6.06 19.66 -1.04
N LEU A 331 -7.35 19.73 -0.74
CA LEU A 331 -8.41 19.83 -1.71
C LEU A 331 -8.92 21.28 -1.70
N GLY A 332 -9.52 21.73 -2.81
CA GLY A 332 -10.40 22.89 -2.72
C GLY A 332 -11.49 22.60 -1.66
N PRO A 333 -12.06 23.60 -0.96
CA PRO A 333 -12.99 23.32 0.13
C PRO A 333 -14.22 22.59 -0.42
N TRP A 334 -14.27 21.27 -0.22
CA TRP A 334 -15.45 20.47 -0.48
C TRP A 334 -16.31 20.56 0.75
N SER A 335 -17.39 21.32 0.68
CA SER A 335 -18.38 21.42 1.75
C SER A 335 -19.69 20.88 1.22
N ASP A 336 -20.21 19.86 1.91
CA ASP A 336 -21.48 19.21 1.56
C ASP A 336 -21.49 18.73 0.11
N ARG A 337 -20.66 17.75 -0.25
CA ARG A 337 -20.49 17.32 -1.66
C ARG A 337 -20.64 15.82 -1.84
N THR A 338 -21.14 15.43 -3.01
CA THR A 338 -21.14 14.04 -3.48
C THR A 338 -20.01 13.82 -4.47
N LEU A 339 -19.17 12.83 -4.21
CA LEU A 339 -18.23 12.30 -5.19
C LEU A 339 -18.89 11.18 -5.96
N ARG A 340 -18.63 11.09 -7.27
CA ARG A 340 -19.00 9.96 -8.13
C ARG A 340 -17.77 9.50 -8.89
N LEU A 341 -17.20 8.40 -8.42
CA LEU A 341 -15.97 7.83 -8.92
C LEU A 341 -16.24 6.75 -9.95
N VAL A 342 -15.61 6.88 -11.11
CA VAL A 342 -15.64 5.85 -12.15
C VAL A 342 -14.52 4.86 -11.86
N VAL A 343 -14.84 3.57 -11.73
CA VAL A 343 -13.87 2.49 -11.54
C VAL A 343 -14.12 1.38 -12.57
N HIS A 344 -13.06 0.86 -13.17
CA HIS A 344 -13.15 -0.17 -14.20
C HIS A 344 -12.86 -1.56 -13.59
N THR A 345 -13.90 -2.37 -13.49
CA THR A 345 -13.83 -3.71 -12.89
C THR A 345 -13.11 -4.69 -13.81
N SER A 346 -12.28 -5.57 -13.24
CA SER A 346 -11.73 -6.70 -13.98
C SER A 346 -12.74 -7.85 -14.00
N VAL A 347 -12.80 -8.65 -12.92
CA VAL A 347 -13.75 -9.76 -12.79
C VAL A 347 -15.10 -9.29 -12.24
N GLY A 348 -16.18 -9.89 -12.75
CA GLY A 348 -17.54 -9.68 -12.25
C GLY A 348 -17.93 -10.64 -11.11
N GLY A 349 -19.12 -10.43 -10.55
CA GLY A 349 -19.69 -11.33 -9.53
C GLY A 349 -21.10 -10.95 -9.08
N PRO A 350 -21.80 -11.84 -8.35
CA PRO A 350 -23.21 -11.66 -8.01
C PRO A 350 -23.47 -10.69 -6.84
N ARG A 351 -22.41 -10.25 -6.16
CA ARG A 351 -22.47 -9.31 -5.04
C ARG A 351 -21.20 -8.49 -4.98
N VAL A 352 -21.28 -7.31 -4.38
CA VAL A 352 -20.17 -6.35 -4.26
C VAL A 352 -20.00 -5.90 -2.82
N ARG A 353 -18.78 -5.51 -2.45
CA ARG A 353 -18.51 -4.65 -1.30
C ARG A 353 -17.40 -3.65 -1.66
N LEU A 354 -17.49 -2.45 -1.11
CA LEU A 354 -16.55 -1.37 -1.39
C LEU A 354 -15.65 -1.12 -0.19
N ARG A 355 -14.40 -0.73 -0.46
CA ARG A 355 -13.40 -0.39 0.55
C ARG A 355 -13.02 1.09 0.44
N PHE A 356 -13.13 1.79 1.57
CA PHE A 356 -12.78 3.19 1.72
C PHE A 356 -11.68 3.33 2.79
N ASP A 357 -10.65 4.12 2.50
CA ASP A 357 -9.48 4.28 3.35
C ASP A 357 -9.30 5.76 3.70
N ASN A 358 -9.17 6.06 4.99
CA ASN A 358 -8.81 7.38 5.50
C ASN A 358 -7.30 7.44 5.85
N THR A 359 -6.46 6.81 5.01
CA THR A 359 -5.01 6.64 5.22
C THR A 359 -4.29 7.99 5.30
N PHE A 360 -3.25 8.10 6.13
CA PHE A 360 -2.45 9.32 6.35
C PHE A 360 -3.16 10.50 7.02
N ALA A 361 -4.49 10.57 6.94
CA ALA A 361 -5.28 11.63 7.57
C ALA A 361 -5.13 11.60 9.10
N SER A 362 -5.16 12.78 9.71
CA SER A 362 -5.11 12.98 11.16
C SER A 362 -6.49 13.15 11.81
N ALA A 363 -7.54 13.32 11.01
CA ALA A 363 -8.92 13.49 11.46
C ALA A 363 -9.85 12.44 10.82
N PRO A 364 -10.96 12.08 11.48
CA PRO A 364 -11.97 11.21 10.88
C PRO A 364 -12.66 11.87 9.69
N VAL A 365 -13.16 11.05 8.77
CA VAL A 365 -14.01 11.49 7.66
C VAL A 365 -15.37 10.78 7.74
N ARG A 366 -16.45 11.54 7.52
CA ARG A 366 -17.81 11.00 7.52
C ARG A 366 -18.33 10.84 6.09
N ILE A 367 -18.81 9.65 5.78
CA ILE A 367 -19.64 9.35 4.61
C ILE A 367 -21.08 9.21 5.11
N ALA A 368 -21.98 10.10 4.69
CA ALA A 368 -23.38 10.06 5.13
C ALA A 368 -24.21 9.00 4.39
N GLY A 369 -23.90 8.76 3.12
CA GLY A 369 -24.55 7.78 2.27
C GLY A 369 -23.63 7.41 1.11
N ALA A 370 -23.78 6.20 0.57
CA ALA A 370 -23.06 5.76 -0.62
C ALA A 370 -23.92 4.84 -1.49
N THR A 371 -23.68 4.86 -2.80
CA THR A 371 -24.39 4.05 -3.80
C THR A 371 -23.41 3.46 -4.82
N VAL A 372 -23.85 2.42 -5.51
CA VAL A 372 -23.17 1.83 -6.66
C VAL A 372 -24.13 1.67 -7.84
N ALA A 373 -23.63 1.92 -9.06
CA ALA A 373 -24.36 1.73 -10.29
C ALA A 373 -23.42 1.28 -11.43
N VAL A 374 -23.98 0.73 -12.51
CA VAL A 374 -23.23 0.53 -13.76
C VAL A 374 -23.27 1.83 -14.57
N GLN A 375 -22.13 2.26 -15.10
CA GLN A 375 -22.03 3.49 -15.89
C GLN A 375 -22.75 3.35 -17.25
N ALA A 376 -23.54 4.36 -17.60
CA ALA A 376 -24.06 4.53 -18.96
C ALA A 376 -23.06 5.33 -19.81
N ALA A 377 -22.87 6.60 -19.47
CA ALA A 377 -21.89 7.50 -20.08
C ALA A 377 -21.61 8.66 -19.12
N GLY A 378 -20.34 9.09 -19.05
CA GLY A 378 -19.94 10.17 -18.14
C GLY A 378 -20.37 9.90 -16.68
N ALA A 379 -21.01 10.86 -16.04
CA ALA A 379 -21.58 10.68 -14.70
C ALA A 379 -22.97 9.99 -14.70
N GLY A 380 -23.53 9.66 -15.87
CA GLY A 380 -24.85 9.04 -16.01
C GLY A 380 -24.84 7.53 -15.79
N THR A 381 -25.89 7.02 -15.15
CA THR A 381 -26.04 5.61 -14.75
C THR A 381 -26.95 4.85 -15.72
N ARG A 382 -26.73 3.54 -15.91
CA ARG A 382 -27.63 2.70 -16.74
C ARG A 382 -28.97 2.41 -16.08
N ARG A 383 -28.96 2.32 -14.75
CA ARG A 383 -30.10 2.02 -13.88
C ARG A 383 -29.96 2.82 -12.60
N THR A 384 -31.05 2.89 -11.84
CA THR A 384 -31.09 3.53 -10.52
C THR A 384 -29.90 3.07 -9.65
N PRO A 385 -29.13 3.99 -9.07
CA PRO A 385 -28.11 3.67 -8.09
C PRO A 385 -28.66 2.85 -6.93
N VAL A 386 -27.90 1.85 -6.48
CA VAL A 386 -28.28 0.98 -5.37
C VAL A 386 -27.50 1.40 -4.12
N ALA A 387 -28.22 1.64 -3.03
CA ALA A 387 -27.64 2.07 -1.76
C ALA A 387 -26.75 0.98 -1.14
N LEU A 388 -25.65 1.44 -0.55
CA LEU A 388 -24.76 0.64 0.28
C LEU A 388 -25.13 0.85 1.76
N SER A 389 -24.70 -0.08 2.61
CA SER A 389 -24.77 0.07 4.05
C SER A 389 -23.43 -0.24 4.71
N PHE A 390 -23.25 0.20 5.93
CA PHE A 390 -22.05 -0.01 6.75
C PHE A 390 -22.49 -0.46 8.13
N GLY A 391 -22.34 -1.74 8.45
CA GLY A 391 -22.88 -2.29 9.70
C GLY A 391 -24.39 -2.06 9.83
N ARG A 392 -25.12 -2.15 8.71
CA ARG A 392 -26.56 -1.86 8.54
C ARG A 392 -26.98 -0.40 8.66
N ALA A 393 -26.03 0.53 8.82
CA ALA A 393 -26.30 1.96 8.76
C ALA A 393 -26.13 2.49 7.32
N PRO A 394 -26.80 3.58 6.92
CA PRO A 394 -26.65 4.16 5.57
C PRO A 394 -25.27 4.79 5.33
N GLY A 395 -24.56 5.19 6.39
CA GLY A 395 -23.28 5.86 6.33
C GLY A 395 -22.32 5.39 7.42
N VAL A 396 -21.11 5.93 7.41
CA VAL A 396 -20.01 5.56 8.31
C VAL A 396 -19.11 6.75 8.61
N GLU A 397 -18.58 6.80 9.83
CA GLU A 397 -17.43 7.64 10.18
C GLU A 397 -16.17 6.76 10.19
N ILE A 398 -15.22 7.11 9.32
CA ILE A 398 -13.94 6.42 9.17
C ILE A 398 -12.90 7.16 10.03
N PRO A 399 -12.38 6.54 11.11
CA PRO A 399 -11.35 7.17 11.94
C PRO A 399 -10.08 7.54 11.17
N ALA A 400 -9.26 8.42 11.74
CA ALA A 400 -7.95 8.76 11.20
C ALA A 400 -7.12 7.49 10.96
N GLY A 401 -6.60 7.32 9.74
CA GLY A 401 -5.76 6.20 9.33
C GLY A 401 -6.45 4.84 9.23
N ALA A 402 -7.75 4.77 9.48
CA ALA A 402 -8.53 3.53 9.43
C ALA A 402 -9.24 3.34 8.07
N GLN A 403 -9.92 2.20 7.95
CA GLN A 403 -10.67 1.77 6.77
C GLN A 403 -12.13 1.49 7.13
N ALA A 404 -13.01 1.58 6.14
CA ALA A 404 -14.37 1.08 6.19
C ALA A 404 -14.66 0.19 4.98
N PHE A 405 -15.36 -0.91 5.24
CA PHE A 405 -15.94 -1.73 4.19
C PHE A 405 -17.45 -1.54 4.22
N SER A 406 -18.08 -1.44 3.06
CA SER A 406 -19.54 -1.60 2.98
C SER A 406 -19.92 -3.03 3.36
N ASP A 407 -21.15 -3.20 3.84
CA ASP A 407 -21.76 -4.52 3.93
C ASP A 407 -21.86 -5.14 2.52
N PRO A 408 -21.84 -6.49 2.42
CA PRO A 408 -22.09 -7.16 1.15
C PRO A 408 -23.45 -6.79 0.56
N LEU A 409 -23.45 -6.27 -0.67
CA LEU A 409 -24.65 -5.91 -1.41
C LEU A 409 -24.90 -6.91 -2.55
N ALA A 410 -26.11 -7.47 -2.63
CA ALA A 410 -26.55 -8.28 -3.76
C ALA A 410 -26.75 -7.39 -5.00
N PHE A 411 -25.66 -7.22 -5.75
CA PHE A 411 -25.58 -6.40 -6.95
C PHE A 411 -24.69 -7.15 -7.95
N ALA A 412 -25.26 -7.53 -9.10
CA ALA A 412 -24.52 -8.21 -10.14
C ALA A 412 -23.56 -7.23 -10.82
N VAL A 413 -22.27 -7.37 -10.54
CA VAL A 413 -21.18 -6.62 -11.16
C VAL A 413 -20.80 -7.32 -12.45
N PRO A 414 -20.96 -6.68 -13.63
CA PRO A 414 -20.42 -7.20 -14.88
C PRO A 414 -18.89 -7.20 -14.86
N GLU A 415 -18.27 -8.13 -15.59
CA GLU A 415 -16.82 -8.09 -15.84
C GLU A 415 -16.46 -6.99 -16.85
N ASP A 416 -15.21 -6.52 -16.81
CA ASP A 416 -14.64 -5.57 -17.77
C ASP A 416 -15.50 -4.30 -17.98
N THR A 417 -16.06 -3.76 -16.89
CA THR A 417 -17.11 -2.74 -16.94
C THR A 417 -16.85 -1.60 -15.96
N ASN A 418 -17.21 -0.39 -16.38
CA ASN A 418 -17.20 0.78 -15.50
C ASN A 418 -18.37 0.77 -14.52
N LEU A 419 -18.06 0.86 -13.24
CA LEU A 419 -19.00 1.19 -12.17
C LEU A 419 -18.90 2.67 -11.81
N LEU A 420 -20.01 3.21 -11.32
CA LEU A 420 -20.10 4.50 -10.65
C LEU A 420 -20.29 4.24 -9.16
N VAL A 421 -19.31 4.62 -8.36
CA VAL A 421 -19.39 4.62 -6.90
C VAL A 421 -19.63 6.06 -6.45
N SER A 422 -20.80 6.32 -5.87
CA SER A 422 -21.12 7.67 -5.37
C SER A 422 -21.13 7.69 -3.85
N PHE A 423 -20.59 8.72 -3.21
CA PHE A 423 -20.68 8.88 -1.76
C PHE A 423 -20.72 10.36 -1.35
N HIS A 424 -21.50 10.64 -0.31
CA HIS A 424 -21.76 11.99 0.19
C HIS A 424 -20.90 12.32 1.40
N LEU A 425 -20.20 13.45 1.32
CA LEU A 425 -19.42 14.07 2.38
C LEU A 425 -20.21 15.30 2.90
N PRO A 426 -20.96 15.18 4.01
CA PRO A 426 -21.87 16.23 4.49
C PRO A 426 -21.15 17.42 5.13
N GLY A 427 -19.89 17.26 5.52
CA GLY A 427 -19.08 18.29 6.16
C GLY A 427 -18.07 18.94 5.21
N THR A 428 -17.31 19.89 5.72
CA THR A 428 -16.16 20.45 5.00
C THR A 428 -14.97 19.50 5.09
N VAL A 429 -14.42 19.12 3.93
CA VAL A 429 -13.23 18.28 3.79
C VAL A 429 -12.14 19.08 3.06
N PRO A 430 -11.18 19.68 3.80
CA PRO A 430 -10.14 20.53 3.22
C PRO A 430 -8.96 19.74 2.63
N ALA A 431 -8.83 18.47 2.99
CA ALA A 431 -7.82 17.55 2.49
C ALA A 431 -8.36 16.13 2.60
N ALA A 432 -7.99 15.26 1.66
CA ALA A 432 -8.36 13.85 1.74
C ALA A 432 -7.24 12.98 1.20
N PRO A 433 -7.15 11.71 1.65
CA PRO A 433 -6.30 10.72 1.01
C PRO A 433 -6.78 10.49 -0.42
N VAL A 434 -5.84 10.48 -1.37
CA VAL A 434 -6.14 10.27 -2.79
C VAL A 434 -5.19 9.27 -3.42
N HIS A 435 -5.69 8.57 -4.42
CA HIS A 435 -4.88 8.12 -5.54
C HIS A 435 -4.85 9.23 -6.61
N ARG A 436 -3.68 9.79 -6.91
CA ARG A 436 -3.58 11.04 -7.68
C ARG A 436 -3.82 10.93 -9.19
N LEU A 437 -3.47 9.81 -9.81
CA LEU A 437 -3.42 9.66 -11.27
C LEU A 437 -4.42 8.59 -11.73
N ALA A 438 -5.70 8.94 -11.78
CA ALA A 438 -6.71 7.94 -12.12
C ALA A 438 -6.64 7.45 -13.58
N VAL A 439 -6.14 8.30 -14.51
CA VAL A 439 -6.26 8.10 -15.97
C VAL A 439 -7.71 7.76 -16.36
N GLN A 440 -8.64 8.34 -15.60
CA GLN A 440 -10.07 8.11 -15.63
C GLN A 440 -10.74 9.37 -15.07
N ARG A 441 -11.72 9.90 -15.79
CA ARG A 441 -12.55 10.99 -15.31
C ARG A 441 -13.57 10.47 -14.30
N SER A 442 -13.60 11.12 -13.16
CA SER A 442 -14.60 11.00 -12.10
C SER A 442 -15.26 12.37 -11.88
N TYR A 443 -16.18 12.49 -10.92
CA TYR A 443 -17.00 13.69 -10.79
C TYR A 443 -17.23 14.11 -9.34
N LEU A 444 -17.41 15.42 -9.16
CA LEU A 444 -17.83 16.06 -7.93
C LEU A 444 -19.11 16.85 -8.21
N SER A 445 -20.09 16.71 -7.32
CA SER A 445 -21.37 17.39 -7.45
C SER A 445 -21.33 18.87 -7.10
N GLU A 446 -22.40 19.59 -7.39
CA GLU A 446 -22.82 20.77 -6.63
C GLU A 446 -23.09 20.42 -5.15
N PRO A 447 -23.27 21.41 -4.24
CA PRO A 447 -23.54 21.10 -2.85
C PRO A 447 -24.80 20.25 -2.64
N GLY A 448 -24.70 19.19 -1.84
CA GLY A 448 -25.79 18.29 -1.46
C GLY A 448 -25.48 16.80 -1.61
N ASP A 449 -26.44 15.99 -1.15
CA ASP A 449 -26.46 14.54 -1.39
C ASP A 449 -27.13 14.24 -2.75
N HIS A 450 -26.31 13.86 -3.70
CA HIS A 450 -26.69 13.47 -5.07
C HIS A 450 -26.39 11.99 -5.33
N THR A 451 -26.17 11.19 -4.28
CA THR A 451 -25.74 9.79 -4.42
C THR A 451 -26.76 8.93 -5.17
N ALA A 452 -28.05 9.24 -5.04
CA ALA A 452 -29.15 8.55 -5.71
C ALA A 452 -29.43 9.04 -7.14
N ASP A 453 -28.83 10.16 -7.57
CA ASP A 453 -29.13 10.78 -8.87
C ASP A 453 -28.62 9.92 -10.01
N GLY A 454 -29.52 9.41 -10.86
CA GLY A 454 -29.13 8.65 -12.05
C GLY A 454 -28.54 9.51 -13.18
N SER A 455 -28.87 10.81 -13.18
CA SER A 455 -28.44 11.82 -14.16
C SER A 455 -27.03 12.34 -13.85
N ALA A 456 -26.39 12.90 -14.88
CA ALA A 456 -25.12 13.61 -14.75
C ALA A 456 -25.27 15.09 -14.30
N THR A 457 -26.49 15.64 -14.26
CA THR A 457 -26.74 17.08 -14.11
C THR A 457 -26.09 17.70 -12.88
N ALA A 458 -26.19 17.06 -11.72
CA ALA A 458 -25.63 17.58 -10.47
C ALA A 458 -24.08 17.51 -10.43
N TYR A 459 -23.46 16.72 -11.30
CA TYR A 459 -22.03 16.42 -11.32
C TYR A 459 -21.25 17.41 -12.19
N THR A 460 -21.10 18.63 -11.67
CA THR A 460 -20.62 19.80 -12.42
C THR A 460 -19.10 19.90 -12.55
N THR A 461 -18.33 19.16 -11.75
CA THR A 461 -16.86 19.23 -11.75
C THR A 461 -16.25 17.87 -12.08
N VAL A 462 -15.26 17.86 -12.98
CA VAL A 462 -14.49 16.66 -13.32
C VAL A 462 -13.32 16.51 -12.35
N LEU A 463 -13.11 15.28 -11.87
CA LEU A 463 -11.95 14.85 -11.10
C LEU A 463 -11.11 13.89 -11.94
N THR A 464 -9.79 13.91 -11.73
CA THR A 464 -8.83 12.99 -12.36
C THR A 464 -8.05 12.15 -11.33
N SER A 465 -8.61 12.04 -10.12
CA SER A 465 -8.10 11.29 -8.98
C SER A 465 -9.21 10.42 -8.37
N TRP A 466 -8.82 9.46 -7.55
CA TRP A 466 -9.76 8.69 -6.71
C TRP A 466 -9.50 8.99 -5.23
N PRO A 467 -10.30 9.88 -4.62
CA PRO A 467 -10.26 10.16 -3.18
C PRO A 467 -10.97 9.05 -2.40
N LEU A 468 -10.38 8.63 -1.28
CA LEU A 468 -10.92 7.69 -0.28
C LEU A 468 -11.24 6.27 -0.75
N LEU A 469 -11.77 6.05 -1.96
CA LEU A 469 -12.11 4.74 -2.50
C LEU A 469 -10.85 4.01 -2.96
N THR A 470 -10.63 2.81 -2.43
CA THR A 470 -9.39 2.04 -2.66
C THR A 470 -9.64 0.61 -3.11
N GLY A 471 -10.88 0.10 -3.06
CA GLY A 471 -11.17 -1.26 -3.51
C GLY A 471 -12.62 -1.55 -3.86
N VAL A 472 -12.79 -2.42 -4.84
CA VAL A 472 -14.06 -3.09 -5.20
C VAL A 472 -13.82 -4.59 -5.15
N ASP A 473 -14.51 -5.28 -4.24
CA ASP A 473 -14.50 -6.73 -4.17
C ASP A 473 -15.82 -7.30 -4.71
N VAL A 474 -15.72 -8.40 -5.46
CA VAL A 474 -16.87 -9.15 -5.97
C VAL A 474 -16.95 -10.54 -5.32
N GLY A 475 -18.17 -11.04 -5.12
CA GLY A 475 -18.39 -12.34 -4.49
C GLY A 475 -17.92 -13.50 -5.36
N GLY A 476 -17.22 -14.46 -4.74
CA GLY A 476 -16.68 -15.64 -5.42
C GLY A 476 -15.35 -15.37 -6.13
N GLY A 477 -15.10 -16.12 -7.21
CA GLY A 477 -13.88 -16.04 -8.02
C GLY A 477 -12.64 -16.70 -7.39
N PRO A 478 -11.55 -16.85 -8.16
CA PRO A 478 -10.34 -17.56 -7.74
C PRO A 478 -9.38 -16.72 -6.87
N GLY A 479 -9.66 -15.42 -6.68
CA GLY A 479 -8.76 -14.45 -6.07
C GLY A 479 -8.27 -13.42 -7.08
N ALA A 480 -7.16 -12.75 -6.75
CA ALA A 480 -6.63 -11.66 -7.56
C ALA A 480 -5.10 -11.70 -7.74
N VAL A 481 -4.66 -11.12 -8.85
CA VAL A 481 -3.28 -10.73 -9.13
C VAL A 481 -3.12 -9.25 -8.75
N VAL A 482 -2.07 -8.91 -8.02
CA VAL A 482 -1.74 -7.53 -7.64
C VAL A 482 -0.57 -7.05 -8.48
N ALA A 483 -0.76 -5.96 -9.23
CA ALA A 483 0.31 -5.26 -9.93
C ALA A 483 0.85 -4.13 -9.04
N LEU A 484 1.95 -4.39 -8.34
CA LEU A 484 2.66 -3.40 -7.54
C LEU A 484 3.67 -2.67 -8.43
N GLY A 485 3.55 -1.35 -8.56
CA GLY A 485 4.52 -0.62 -9.37
C GLY A 485 4.45 0.89 -9.27
N ASP A 486 5.09 1.53 -10.24
CA ASP A 486 5.19 2.98 -10.36
C ASP A 486 4.25 3.56 -11.45
N SER A 487 4.66 4.66 -12.08
CA SER A 487 3.91 5.41 -13.09
C SER A 487 3.55 4.61 -14.34
N ILE A 488 4.35 3.61 -14.70
CA ILE A 488 4.06 2.74 -15.85
C ILE A 488 2.90 1.81 -15.52
N THR A 489 2.88 1.27 -14.29
CA THR A 489 1.78 0.42 -13.80
C THR A 489 0.53 1.23 -13.49
N ASP A 490 0.69 2.42 -12.92
CA ASP A 490 -0.38 3.39 -12.69
C ASP A 490 -1.11 3.73 -14.00
N GLY A 491 -0.35 3.84 -15.09
CA GLY A 491 -0.87 4.00 -16.45
C GLY A 491 -0.61 5.34 -17.09
N THR A 492 0.43 6.05 -16.66
CA THR A 492 0.87 7.32 -17.25
C THR A 492 1.02 7.17 -18.77
N MET A 493 0.56 8.16 -19.53
CA MET A 493 0.50 8.16 -21.00
C MET A 493 -0.49 7.18 -21.65
N SER A 494 -1.30 6.45 -20.89
CA SER A 494 -2.47 5.77 -21.46
C SER A 494 -3.58 6.77 -21.79
N THR A 495 -4.36 6.48 -22.83
CA THR A 495 -5.51 7.31 -23.21
C THR A 495 -6.54 7.36 -22.08
N THR A 496 -6.81 8.57 -21.57
CA THR A 496 -7.83 8.83 -20.52
C THR A 496 -9.18 8.21 -20.87
N ASP A 497 -9.80 7.53 -19.90
CA ASP A 497 -11.08 6.81 -20.00
C ASP A 497 -11.10 5.58 -20.91
N ALA A 498 -10.02 5.29 -21.65
CA ALA A 498 -10.00 4.15 -22.57
C ALA A 498 -9.73 2.81 -21.86
N ASN A 499 -9.31 2.84 -20.58
CA ASN A 499 -8.94 1.66 -19.80
C ASN A 499 -7.86 0.79 -20.47
N ARG A 500 -6.84 1.42 -21.08
CA ARG A 500 -5.75 0.77 -21.83
C ARG A 500 -4.44 0.62 -21.05
N ARG A 501 -4.51 0.80 -19.73
CA ARG A 501 -3.39 0.52 -18.82
C ARG A 501 -3.07 -0.98 -18.90
N TRP A 502 -1.79 -1.35 -18.79
CA TRP A 502 -1.40 -2.76 -18.94
C TRP A 502 -2.11 -3.72 -17.96
N PRO A 503 -2.47 -3.34 -16.71
CA PRO A 503 -3.26 -4.20 -15.83
C PRO A 503 -4.70 -4.41 -16.33
N ASN A 504 -5.30 -3.44 -17.04
CA ASN A 504 -6.61 -3.60 -17.66
C ASN A 504 -6.54 -4.53 -18.87
N VAL A 505 -5.51 -4.40 -19.71
CA VAL A 505 -5.29 -5.32 -20.84
C VAL A 505 -5.03 -6.74 -20.32
N LEU A 506 -4.27 -6.91 -19.24
CA LEU A 506 -4.07 -8.20 -18.59
C LEU A 506 -5.40 -8.80 -18.08
N ALA A 507 -6.26 -7.99 -17.48
CA ALA A 507 -7.58 -8.43 -17.04
C ALA A 507 -8.42 -8.95 -18.22
N ALA A 508 -8.47 -8.21 -19.33
CA ALA A 508 -9.18 -8.65 -20.54
C ALA A 508 -8.60 -9.97 -21.11
N ARG A 509 -7.27 -10.13 -21.13
CA ARG A 509 -6.62 -11.38 -21.53
C ARG A 509 -7.02 -12.54 -20.62
N LEU A 510 -7.06 -12.35 -19.30
CA LEU A 510 -7.48 -13.36 -18.32
C LEU A 510 -8.95 -13.77 -18.51
N LEU A 511 -9.84 -12.84 -18.85
CA LEU A 511 -11.24 -13.13 -19.16
C LEU A 511 -11.42 -13.89 -20.48
N GLY A 512 -10.63 -13.53 -21.50
CA GLY A 512 -10.68 -14.09 -22.86
C GLY A 512 -10.14 -15.50 -23.03
N GLN A 513 -9.60 -16.10 -21.97
CA GLN A 513 -8.94 -17.40 -21.99
C GLN A 513 -9.58 -18.44 -21.04
N ARG A 514 -9.08 -19.68 -21.08
CA ARG A 514 -9.54 -20.83 -20.26
C ARG A 514 -8.41 -21.71 -19.70
N ALA A 515 -7.15 -21.37 -19.94
CA ALA A 515 -5.97 -22.11 -19.48
C ALA A 515 -5.67 -21.92 -17.99
N VAL A 516 -5.95 -20.73 -17.44
CA VAL A 516 -5.76 -20.40 -16.02
C VAL A 516 -7.02 -19.80 -15.40
N PRO A 517 -7.15 -19.76 -14.07
CA PRO A 517 -8.28 -19.11 -13.42
C PRO A 517 -8.41 -17.64 -13.85
N ARG A 518 -9.65 -17.17 -13.97
CA ARG A 518 -9.97 -15.76 -14.24
C ARG A 518 -9.77 -14.94 -12.98
N TYR A 519 -8.53 -14.66 -12.62
CA TYR A 519 -8.20 -13.81 -11.49
C TYR A 519 -8.65 -12.37 -11.75
N GLY A 520 -9.07 -11.67 -10.69
CA GLY A 520 -9.13 -10.22 -10.75
C GLY A 520 -7.74 -9.63 -10.85
N VAL A 521 -7.63 -8.41 -11.37
CA VAL A 521 -6.36 -7.68 -11.48
C VAL A 521 -6.48 -6.37 -10.72
N LEU A 522 -5.60 -6.18 -9.74
CA LEU A 522 -5.56 -5.02 -8.87
C LEU A 522 -4.37 -4.14 -9.24
N ASN A 523 -4.63 -2.88 -9.58
CA ASN A 523 -3.58 -1.93 -9.93
C ASN A 523 -3.15 -1.14 -8.68
N GLU A 524 -1.98 -1.47 -8.15
CA GLU A 524 -1.37 -0.78 -7.01
C GLU A 524 -0.17 0.07 -7.47
N GLY A 525 -0.25 0.57 -8.70
CA GLY A 525 0.66 1.56 -9.26
C GLY A 525 0.56 2.90 -8.54
N ILE A 526 1.69 3.56 -8.31
CA ILE A 526 1.73 4.97 -7.90
C ILE A 526 2.75 5.69 -8.76
N SER A 527 2.32 6.70 -9.50
CA SER A 527 3.23 7.46 -10.34
C SER A 527 4.34 8.15 -9.54
N GLY A 528 5.59 7.95 -9.97
CA GLY A 528 6.80 8.42 -9.27
C GLY A 528 7.25 7.58 -8.08
N ASN A 529 6.57 6.46 -7.79
CA ASN A 529 6.94 5.60 -6.65
C ASN A 529 8.28 4.90 -6.87
N ARG A 530 8.91 4.57 -5.74
CA ARG A 530 10.22 3.94 -5.64
C ARG A 530 10.14 2.75 -4.70
N VAL A 531 10.99 1.76 -4.96
CA VAL A 531 11.11 0.56 -4.13
C VAL A 531 11.60 0.93 -2.74
N THR A 532 12.67 1.71 -2.67
CA THR A 532 13.50 1.84 -1.46
C THR A 532 13.27 3.11 -0.65
N ALA A 533 12.79 4.18 -1.27
CA ALA A 533 12.71 5.49 -0.64
C ALA A 533 11.39 6.19 -0.93
N GLU A 534 10.74 6.72 0.11
CA GLU A 534 9.52 7.49 -0.10
C GLU A 534 9.79 8.86 -0.72
N VAL A 535 8.77 9.41 -1.38
CA VAL A 535 8.72 10.82 -1.75
C VAL A 535 7.71 11.54 -0.88
N TYR A 536 6.54 10.92 -0.65
CA TYR A 536 5.60 11.35 0.37
C TYR A 536 5.90 10.64 1.70
N ALA A 537 6.13 11.40 2.77
CA ALA A 537 6.52 10.87 4.08
C ALA A 537 5.45 10.03 4.81
N GLY A 538 4.23 9.96 4.28
CA GLY A 538 3.12 9.24 4.91
C GLY A 538 2.40 10.02 6.02
N ASP A 539 2.67 11.32 6.15
CA ASP A 539 1.98 12.19 7.10
C ASP A 539 1.85 13.61 6.58
N GLY A 540 0.84 14.32 7.08
CA GLY A 540 0.58 15.72 6.76
C GLY A 540 0.08 15.94 5.33
N ILE A 541 -0.30 17.20 5.10
CA ILE A 541 -0.73 17.67 3.79
C ILE A 541 0.50 17.87 2.90
N SER A 542 0.49 17.30 1.70
CA SER A 542 1.61 17.40 0.74
C SER A 542 1.12 17.65 -0.67
N THR A 543 1.84 18.48 -1.42
CA THR A 543 1.66 18.64 -2.87
C THR A 543 2.33 17.50 -3.64
N ASP A 544 3.40 16.91 -3.10
CA ASP A 544 3.98 15.69 -3.65
C ASP A 544 3.22 14.47 -3.13
N THR A 545 2.66 13.73 -4.06
CA THR A 545 1.77 12.59 -3.83
C THR A 545 2.26 11.35 -4.57
N SER A 546 3.58 11.21 -4.71
CA SER A 546 4.25 10.05 -5.35
C SER A 546 4.39 8.83 -4.42
N GLY A 547 3.65 8.82 -3.31
CA GLY A 547 3.55 7.68 -2.39
C GLY A 547 4.70 7.54 -1.40
N VAL A 548 4.42 6.73 -0.37
CA VAL A 548 5.46 6.10 0.45
C VAL A 548 6.13 4.98 -0.35
N SER A 549 7.34 4.53 0.00
CA SER A 549 8.06 3.49 -0.75
C SER A 549 7.28 2.18 -0.88
N ALA A 550 7.57 1.39 -1.92
CA ALA A 550 6.99 0.07 -2.12
C ALA A 550 7.17 -0.83 -0.88
N LEU A 551 8.37 -0.80 -0.27
CA LEU A 551 8.67 -1.51 0.97
C LEU A 551 7.74 -1.12 2.12
N HIS A 552 7.46 0.16 2.30
CA HIS A 552 6.62 0.66 3.39
C HIS A 552 5.12 0.44 3.14
N ARG A 553 4.66 0.45 1.88
CA ARG A 553 3.24 0.19 1.56
C ARG A 553 2.89 -1.26 1.30
N PHE A 554 3.85 -2.18 1.19
CA PHE A 554 3.59 -3.57 0.80
C PHE A 554 2.51 -4.27 1.63
N ASP A 555 2.51 -4.08 2.95
CA ASP A 555 1.48 -4.68 3.82
C ASP A 555 0.07 -4.13 3.53
N ARG A 556 -0.04 -2.82 3.29
CA ARG A 556 -1.30 -2.11 3.02
C ARG A 556 -1.82 -2.38 1.62
N ASP A 557 -0.95 -2.25 0.62
CA ASP A 557 -1.35 -2.23 -0.79
C ASP A 557 -1.30 -3.61 -1.43
N VAL A 558 -0.56 -4.57 -0.87
CA VAL A 558 -0.48 -5.93 -1.43
C VAL A 558 -1.03 -6.95 -0.45
N LEU A 559 -0.45 -7.06 0.75
CA LEU A 559 -0.79 -8.15 1.65
C LEU A 559 -2.20 -8.03 2.22
N ALA A 560 -2.75 -6.82 2.33
CA ALA A 560 -4.12 -6.61 2.80
C ALA A 560 -5.18 -6.70 1.69
N GLN A 561 -4.79 -6.93 0.43
CA GLN A 561 -5.73 -7.04 -0.67
C GLN A 561 -6.56 -8.33 -0.59
N THR A 562 -7.82 -8.22 -0.99
CA THR A 562 -8.78 -9.31 -0.92
C THR A 562 -8.36 -10.47 -1.81
N SER A 563 -8.06 -11.61 -1.17
CA SER A 563 -7.73 -12.86 -1.85
C SER A 563 -6.59 -12.74 -2.87
N ALA A 564 -5.56 -11.93 -2.58
CA ALA A 564 -4.34 -11.91 -3.37
C ALA A 564 -3.73 -13.32 -3.49
N ARG A 565 -3.27 -13.66 -4.70
CA ARG A 565 -2.64 -14.95 -5.03
C ARG A 565 -1.24 -14.75 -5.58
N THR A 566 -1.13 -13.80 -6.49
CA THR A 566 0.10 -13.50 -7.22
C THR A 566 0.35 -12.01 -7.19
N VAL A 567 1.61 -11.61 -7.06
CA VAL A 567 2.06 -10.23 -7.12
C VAL A 567 3.01 -10.10 -8.29
N ILE A 568 2.78 -9.11 -9.15
CA ILE A 568 3.73 -8.68 -10.17
C ILE A 568 4.37 -7.41 -9.64
N VAL A 569 5.66 -7.46 -9.32
CA VAL A 569 6.45 -6.29 -8.93
C VAL A 569 7.09 -5.70 -10.18
N PHE A 570 6.68 -4.48 -10.54
CA PHE A 570 7.23 -3.74 -11.67
C PHE A 570 7.57 -2.32 -11.23
N GLU A 571 8.75 -2.20 -10.61
CA GLU A 571 9.19 -0.98 -9.95
C GLU A 571 10.72 -0.95 -9.83
N GLY A 572 11.29 0.25 -9.78
CA GLY A 572 12.74 0.47 -9.60
C GLY A 572 13.35 1.46 -10.58
N ILE A 573 12.65 1.80 -11.67
CA ILE A 573 13.15 2.76 -12.67
C ILE A 573 13.29 4.16 -12.06
N ASN A 574 12.38 4.56 -11.16
CA ASN A 574 12.48 5.83 -10.44
C ASN A 574 13.60 5.82 -9.40
N ASP A 575 13.91 4.68 -8.77
CA ASP A 575 15.04 4.56 -7.85
C ASP A 575 16.36 4.88 -8.58
N VAL A 576 16.63 4.22 -9.72
CA VAL A 576 17.87 4.45 -10.49
C VAL A 576 17.91 5.83 -11.12
N ARG A 577 16.77 6.36 -11.60
CA ARG A 577 16.68 7.76 -12.08
C ARG A 577 16.93 8.80 -10.98
N TRP A 578 16.74 8.42 -9.71
CA TRP A 578 17.09 9.21 -8.52
C TRP A 578 18.42 8.73 -7.91
N GLN A 579 19.27 8.13 -8.74
CA GLN A 579 20.65 7.78 -8.44
C GLN A 579 20.83 6.72 -7.33
N ALA A 580 19.80 5.93 -7.03
CA ALA A 580 19.99 4.72 -6.24
C ALA A 580 20.81 3.70 -7.06
N GLY A 581 21.80 3.06 -6.44
CA GLY A 581 22.56 2.00 -7.08
C GLY A 581 21.76 0.71 -7.21
N ALA A 582 22.06 -0.11 -8.20
CA ALA A 582 21.38 -1.37 -8.47
C ALA A 582 21.33 -2.28 -7.23
N GLY A 583 22.40 -2.34 -6.45
CA GLY A 583 22.44 -3.12 -5.21
C GLY A 583 21.37 -2.72 -4.18
N GLN A 584 21.04 -1.42 -4.08
CA GLN A 584 19.99 -0.94 -3.18
C GLN A 584 18.61 -1.37 -3.68
N VAL A 585 18.34 -1.20 -4.97
CA VAL A 585 17.07 -1.59 -5.60
C VAL A 585 16.88 -3.11 -5.51
N VAL A 586 17.92 -3.88 -5.83
CA VAL A 586 17.95 -5.35 -5.71
C VAL A 586 17.64 -5.82 -4.29
N ALA A 587 18.22 -5.18 -3.27
CA ALA A 587 17.94 -5.54 -1.88
C ALA A 587 16.46 -5.31 -1.53
N GLY A 588 15.88 -4.19 -1.95
CA GLY A 588 14.46 -3.90 -1.75
C GLY A 588 13.54 -4.88 -2.49
N LEU A 589 13.84 -5.18 -3.76
CA LEU A 589 13.09 -6.17 -4.54
C LEU A 589 13.14 -7.57 -3.92
N ARG A 590 14.30 -7.98 -3.38
CA ARG A 590 14.45 -9.24 -2.64
C ARG A 590 13.59 -9.26 -1.39
N GLU A 591 13.59 -8.18 -0.60
CA GLU A 591 12.77 -8.10 0.62
C GLU A 591 11.26 -8.21 0.29
N LEU A 592 10.79 -7.56 -0.78
CA LEU A 592 9.39 -7.69 -1.22
C LEU A 592 9.04 -9.14 -1.55
N ALA A 593 9.92 -9.85 -2.27
CA ALA A 593 9.73 -11.26 -2.60
C ALA A 593 9.66 -12.13 -1.33
N GLU A 594 10.61 -11.98 -0.41
CA GLU A 594 10.66 -12.72 0.85
C GLU A 594 9.40 -12.49 1.70
N ARG A 595 8.94 -11.24 1.81
CA ARG A 595 7.71 -10.89 2.55
C ARG A 595 6.46 -11.48 1.89
N GLY A 596 6.40 -11.48 0.56
CA GLY A 596 5.29 -12.08 -0.19
C GLY A 596 5.24 -13.61 -0.05
N HIS A 597 6.37 -14.28 -0.22
CA HIS A 597 6.50 -15.73 -0.02
C HIS A 597 6.17 -16.15 1.40
N ALA A 598 6.54 -15.35 2.40
CA ALA A 598 6.16 -15.59 3.79
C ALA A 598 4.63 -15.57 4.02
N ARG A 599 3.86 -14.93 3.13
CA ARG A 599 2.39 -14.95 3.10
C ARG A 599 1.80 -15.99 2.15
N GLY A 600 2.64 -16.80 1.50
CA GLY A 600 2.23 -17.79 0.52
C GLY A 600 1.71 -17.17 -0.79
N LEU A 601 2.11 -15.93 -1.09
CA LEU A 601 1.87 -15.32 -2.39
C LEU A 601 2.91 -15.82 -3.38
N ARG A 602 2.50 -15.99 -4.64
CA ARG A 602 3.44 -16.12 -5.75
C ARG A 602 3.98 -14.74 -6.09
N MET A 603 5.29 -14.62 -6.22
CA MET A 603 5.99 -13.36 -6.47
C MET A 603 6.63 -13.40 -7.86
N LEU A 604 6.17 -12.54 -8.74
CA LEU A 604 6.75 -12.30 -10.06
C LEU A 604 7.42 -10.93 -10.08
N ALA A 605 8.47 -10.78 -10.88
CA ALA A 605 9.09 -9.49 -11.15
C ALA A 605 9.11 -9.18 -12.64
N ALA A 606 8.94 -7.92 -12.99
CA ALA A 606 9.13 -7.42 -14.35
C ALA A 606 10.44 -6.64 -14.48
N THR A 607 11.14 -6.82 -15.60
CA THR A 607 12.36 -6.04 -15.91
C THR A 607 12.02 -4.56 -16.16
N LEU A 608 12.90 -3.67 -15.70
CA LEU A 608 12.80 -2.22 -15.90
C LEU A 608 12.94 -1.86 -17.37
N LEU A 609 12.02 -1.03 -17.89
CA LEU A 609 12.03 -0.63 -19.30
C LEU A 609 13.25 0.21 -19.66
N PRO A 610 13.72 0.16 -20.93
CA PRO A 610 14.69 1.13 -21.43
C PRO A 610 14.17 2.57 -21.28
N CYS A 611 15.07 3.54 -21.08
CA CYS A 611 14.68 4.93 -20.86
C CYS A 611 15.59 5.98 -21.54
N GLU A 612 16.51 5.57 -22.41
CA GLU A 612 17.41 6.52 -23.09
C GLU A 612 16.59 7.56 -23.87
N GLY A 613 16.90 8.83 -23.64
CA GLY A 613 16.16 9.98 -24.18
C GLY A 613 15.41 10.75 -23.10
N GLU A 614 15.07 10.11 -21.98
CA GLU A 614 14.51 10.80 -20.82
C GLU A 614 15.61 11.54 -20.04
N ALA A 615 15.32 12.76 -19.59
CA ALA A 615 16.32 13.68 -19.04
C ALA A 615 17.13 13.15 -17.84
N ARG A 616 16.55 12.30 -16.99
CA ARG A 616 17.23 11.68 -15.84
C ARG A 616 17.86 10.32 -16.19
N CYS A 617 17.52 9.73 -17.33
CA CYS A 617 18.08 8.46 -17.79
C CYS A 617 19.41 8.66 -18.52
N THR A 618 20.45 8.99 -17.76
CA THR A 618 21.83 9.06 -18.27
C THR A 618 22.39 7.66 -18.53
N ALA A 619 23.51 7.56 -19.26
CA ALA A 619 24.20 6.27 -19.46
C ALA A 619 24.61 5.58 -18.14
N ALA A 620 24.91 6.35 -17.09
CA ALA A 620 25.18 5.80 -15.76
C ALA A 620 23.91 5.20 -15.12
N VAL A 621 22.76 5.87 -15.28
CA VAL A 621 21.47 5.34 -14.83
C VAL A 621 21.08 4.08 -15.60
N ASP A 622 21.31 4.06 -16.92
CA ASP A 622 21.06 2.86 -17.74
C ASP A 622 21.98 1.69 -17.32
N THR A 623 23.23 1.97 -16.93
CA THR A 623 24.13 0.95 -16.37
C THR A 623 23.54 0.30 -15.11
N GLU A 624 23.03 1.10 -14.17
CA GLU A 624 22.36 0.59 -12.98
C GLU A 624 21.07 -0.17 -13.32
N ARG A 625 20.26 0.37 -14.25
CA ARG A 625 19.04 -0.29 -14.73
C ARG A 625 19.32 -1.67 -15.33
N VAL A 626 20.31 -1.77 -16.22
CA VAL A 626 20.73 -3.03 -16.84
C VAL A 626 21.22 -4.01 -15.78
N ALA A 627 21.96 -3.54 -14.77
CA ALA A 627 22.41 -4.38 -13.66
C ALA A 627 21.23 -4.92 -12.82
N VAL A 628 20.22 -4.09 -12.52
CA VAL A 628 18.98 -4.55 -11.88
C VAL A 628 18.28 -5.61 -12.74
N ASN A 629 18.15 -5.37 -14.04
CA ASN A 629 17.49 -6.31 -14.96
C ASN A 629 18.22 -7.64 -15.09
N ALA A 630 19.55 -7.63 -15.16
CA ALA A 630 20.36 -8.84 -15.14
C ALA A 630 20.08 -9.64 -13.86
N TRP A 631 20.06 -8.97 -12.70
CA TRP A 631 19.71 -9.63 -11.45
C TRP A 631 18.28 -10.20 -11.45
N ILE A 632 17.28 -9.45 -11.91
CA ILE A 632 15.89 -9.92 -11.99
C ILE A 632 15.80 -11.23 -12.79
N ARG A 633 16.51 -11.32 -13.92
CA ARG A 633 16.50 -12.51 -14.80
C ARG A 633 17.18 -13.72 -14.16
N ASP A 634 18.27 -13.51 -13.43
CA ASP A 634 19.17 -14.61 -13.03
C ASP A 634 19.03 -15.04 -11.56
N ALA A 635 18.47 -14.20 -10.69
CA ALA A 635 18.57 -14.39 -9.23
C ALA A 635 17.82 -15.60 -8.66
N GLY A 636 16.80 -16.11 -9.37
CA GLY A 636 15.94 -17.20 -8.86
C GLY A 636 15.16 -16.88 -7.58
N VAL A 637 15.04 -15.59 -7.23
CA VAL A 637 14.31 -15.10 -6.04
C VAL A 637 12.80 -15.01 -6.30
N PHE A 638 12.39 -14.77 -7.55
CA PHE A 638 10.99 -14.71 -7.95
C PHE A 638 10.54 -16.05 -8.51
N ASP A 639 9.25 -16.37 -8.39
CA ASP A 639 8.64 -17.57 -8.95
C ASP A 639 8.53 -17.50 -10.49
N GLY A 640 8.72 -16.31 -11.06
CA GLY A 640 8.77 -16.07 -12.50
C GLY A 640 9.16 -14.63 -12.84
N VAL A 641 9.65 -14.44 -14.05
CA VAL A 641 10.13 -13.15 -14.56
C VAL A 641 9.33 -12.78 -15.81
N LEU A 642 8.89 -11.53 -15.87
CA LEU A 642 8.26 -10.92 -17.03
C LEU A 642 9.28 -10.00 -17.69
N ASP A 643 9.81 -10.38 -18.85
CA ASP A 643 10.85 -9.58 -19.52
C ASP A 643 10.26 -8.41 -20.32
N PHE A 644 9.74 -7.43 -19.59
CA PHE A 644 9.13 -6.21 -20.12
C PHE A 644 10.13 -5.33 -20.87
N ASP A 645 11.39 -5.27 -20.45
CA ASP A 645 12.50 -4.67 -21.21
C ASP A 645 12.59 -5.25 -22.62
N ALA A 646 12.64 -6.58 -22.75
CA ALA A 646 12.71 -7.24 -24.06
C ALA A 646 11.43 -7.06 -24.88
N ALA A 647 10.27 -6.94 -24.23
CA ALA A 647 8.98 -6.77 -24.91
C ALA A 647 8.85 -5.44 -25.64
N VAL A 648 9.52 -4.38 -25.17
CA VAL A 648 9.33 -3.02 -25.71
C VAL A 648 10.59 -2.33 -26.22
N ARG A 649 11.79 -2.85 -25.97
CA ARG A 649 13.04 -2.21 -26.43
C ARG A 649 13.14 -2.18 -27.95
N ASP A 650 13.74 -1.12 -28.46
CA ASP A 650 14.14 -1.03 -29.87
C ASP A 650 15.26 -2.06 -30.14
N PRO A 651 15.10 -2.99 -31.11
CA PRO A 651 16.12 -3.99 -31.41
C PRO A 651 17.43 -3.38 -31.94
N ASP A 652 17.37 -2.22 -32.59
CA ASP A 652 18.54 -1.51 -33.13
C ASP A 652 19.16 -0.57 -32.08
N HIS A 653 18.36 -0.12 -31.10
CA HIS A 653 18.80 0.74 -29.98
C HIS A 653 18.27 0.23 -28.63
N PRO A 654 18.83 -0.86 -28.05
CA PRO A 654 18.23 -1.56 -26.90
C PRO A 654 18.06 -0.75 -25.61
N ALA A 655 18.70 0.42 -25.50
CA ALA A 655 18.53 1.35 -24.38
C ALA A 655 17.31 2.28 -24.55
N ARG A 656 16.59 2.21 -25.68
CA ARG A 656 15.37 2.98 -26.00
C ARG A 656 14.13 2.09 -26.06
N ILE A 657 12.99 2.67 -25.76
CA ILE A 657 11.68 2.09 -26.10
C ILE A 657 11.52 2.16 -27.62
N LEU A 658 11.03 1.09 -28.24
CA LEU A 658 10.72 1.05 -29.66
C LEU A 658 9.76 2.21 -30.01
N PRO A 659 10.00 3.00 -31.06
CA PRO A 659 9.20 4.19 -31.35
C PRO A 659 7.69 3.97 -31.49
N GLY A 660 7.26 2.77 -31.92
CA GLY A 660 5.83 2.42 -32.01
C GLY A 660 5.16 2.12 -30.66
N TYR A 661 5.96 1.97 -29.60
CA TYR A 661 5.53 1.73 -28.22
C TYR A 661 5.77 2.93 -27.31
N ASP A 662 6.75 3.77 -27.63
CA ASP A 662 7.08 4.99 -26.88
C ASP A 662 5.95 6.02 -26.98
N SER A 663 5.60 6.64 -25.85
CA SER A 663 4.67 7.79 -25.82
C SER A 663 5.29 9.08 -26.35
N GLY A 664 6.62 9.09 -26.52
CA GLY A 664 7.43 10.24 -26.92
C GLY A 664 8.14 10.93 -25.76
N ASP A 665 7.90 10.49 -24.50
CA ASP A 665 8.65 10.97 -23.33
C ASP A 665 9.86 10.09 -22.98
N HIS A 666 10.07 9.00 -23.75
CA HIS A 666 11.19 8.08 -23.60
C HIS A 666 11.24 7.33 -22.26
N LEU A 667 10.13 7.27 -21.52
CA LEU A 667 10.03 6.58 -20.24
C LEU A 667 8.76 5.73 -20.12
N HIS A 668 7.63 6.30 -20.53
CA HIS A 668 6.34 5.64 -20.47
C HIS A 668 5.95 5.12 -21.85
N PRO A 669 5.52 3.85 -21.96
CA PRO A 669 4.88 3.38 -23.17
C PRO A 669 3.52 4.06 -23.38
N GLY A 670 3.15 4.32 -24.62
CA GLY A 670 1.76 4.66 -24.98
C GLY A 670 0.86 3.42 -24.95
N ASP A 671 -0.40 3.58 -25.35
CA ASP A 671 -1.40 2.48 -25.36
C ASP A 671 -0.90 1.19 -26.04
N THR A 672 -0.21 1.30 -27.17
CA THR A 672 0.35 0.15 -27.91
C THR A 672 1.45 -0.56 -27.13
N GLY A 673 2.35 0.20 -26.49
CA GLY A 673 3.40 -0.36 -25.66
C GLY A 673 2.87 -0.99 -24.37
N LEU A 674 1.89 -0.36 -23.71
CA LEU A 674 1.22 -0.94 -22.54
C LEU A 674 0.49 -2.24 -22.88
N ALA A 675 -0.14 -2.33 -24.06
CA ALA A 675 -0.70 -3.57 -24.56
C ALA A 675 0.39 -4.63 -24.81
N ALA A 676 1.52 -4.26 -25.41
CA ALA A 676 2.65 -5.17 -25.63
C ALA A 676 3.20 -5.76 -24.31
N LEU A 677 3.30 -4.94 -23.24
CA LEU A 677 3.65 -5.43 -21.90
C LEU A 677 2.66 -6.50 -21.44
N ALA A 678 1.36 -6.17 -21.47
CA ALA A 678 0.32 -7.10 -21.05
C ALA A 678 0.32 -8.38 -21.90
N ASP A 679 0.50 -8.29 -23.21
CA ASP A 679 0.53 -9.42 -24.15
C ASP A 679 1.73 -10.34 -23.95
N SER A 680 2.87 -9.80 -23.49
CA SER A 680 4.06 -10.57 -23.18
C SER A 680 3.93 -11.46 -21.93
N VAL A 681 2.93 -11.20 -21.06
CA VAL A 681 2.73 -11.98 -19.83
C VAL A 681 2.31 -13.41 -20.17
N ASP A 682 3.10 -14.40 -19.77
CA ASP A 682 2.67 -15.80 -19.74
C ASP A 682 1.68 -16.00 -18.58
N LEU A 683 0.41 -16.13 -18.93
CA LEU A 683 -0.67 -16.25 -17.95
C LEU A 683 -0.53 -17.49 -17.05
N ARG A 684 0.24 -18.51 -17.44
CA ARG A 684 0.49 -19.71 -16.62
C ARG A 684 1.35 -19.44 -15.39
N LEU A 685 2.06 -18.31 -15.37
CA LEU A 685 2.78 -17.84 -14.20
C LEU A 685 1.85 -17.26 -13.12
N LEU A 686 0.57 -17.01 -13.41
CA LEU A 686 -0.36 -16.31 -12.52
C LEU A 686 -1.13 -17.21 -11.54
#